data_AF-A0A4S4B5R5-F1
#
_entry.id   AF-A0A4S4B5R5-F1
#
_cell.length_a   1.000
_cell.length_b   1.000
_cell.length_c   1.000
_cell.angle_alpha   90.00
_cell.angle_beta   90.00
_cell.angle_gamma   90.00
#
_symmetry.space_group_name_H-M   'P 1'
#
loop_
_entity.id
_entity.type
_entity.pdbx_description
1 polymer ?
#
loop_
_entity_poly.entity_id
_entity_poly.type
_entity_poly.pdbx_seq_one_letter_code
_entity_poly.pdbx_strand_id
1 'polypeptide(L)'
;MQNSVRTQGAALMVSLLMVMLVLASIMAVTAQITLSARRSSADQQELLRARYAAESGVARVQSQLSTVSDLLNRSVIDPTVLNSTLETQMAGVCGVSTLPVFLSSQELCKFAASQRMQSGSTSGRIAFFVNAVPQKVFQSLGIPAADPNLRTQFWADMFSGDQGKLYTAGQAAGTAEGSYSARFGLRFVRVERVMENAYRVYFAVPDLQVQGNAGETVQTMQVRAESPEYFMLVSRLPFSLYQLFVNHQFSSPADEVAGNRIMSGDNLMFSGPVHTNQNFQFSGRPWFGGGVSSAGCPQNGIGLVGGLAGCTVQPTYGAYFGAANPQFVTQTELGSSKAPLICPGLTDAAACATDPGRNAPTFGGGATWNDNFVQLPTGATEQQIAAAASGLLLGGHVSELQLGQVNVGGTSMQRVTYTLNGVTTQLAYGPDKKLMILDANQVWQPTLRVTSINSLTGMESTALVPNPGGAPALFNGVIAVLGNVQNLNGGPGANATPHAPSVAEHAALTVAATGDIAITSNLTYASPPCSGEHTRDAGGTVTPASCTNLASKNLLGIVSSGGHIELVNPASCPAGAGTCAALPANASIHAVLMASQGSVRVRGAAQTLGAPFALGDIHLLGGLIENYYGAFGSADGGVYGRNLVYDPRMNEDIAPPSFPVQRVWTIGLRTTKTVNGQSVSVNVDRLRLRGDVVSVSSTAAIGSLP
;
A
#
# COMPACT_ATOMS: atom_id res chain seq x y z
N MET A 1 76.64 96.34 -14.99
CA MET A 1 75.77 95.15 -14.98
C MET A 1 75.42 94.81 -13.53
N GLN A 2 74.27 95.26 -13.04
CA GLN A 2 73.75 94.93 -11.70
C GLN A 2 72.29 94.50 -11.88
N ASN A 3 72.05 93.19 -11.90
CA ASN A 3 70.71 92.63 -11.98
C ASN A 3 70.29 92.06 -10.61
N SER A 4 69.22 92.66 -10.08
CA SER A 4 68.12 92.10 -9.30
C SER A 4 68.37 90.86 -8.42
N VAL A 5 68.52 91.08 -7.11
CA VAL A 5 68.50 90.05 -6.04
C VAL A 5 67.12 89.99 -5.34
N ARG A 6 66.11 90.75 -5.80
CA ARG A 6 64.79 90.86 -5.12
C ARG A 6 63.76 89.80 -5.53
N THR A 7 64.00 88.98 -6.54
CA THR A 7 63.03 87.98 -7.05
C THR A 7 63.18 86.57 -6.46
N GLN A 8 64.26 86.26 -5.73
CA GLN A 8 64.49 84.91 -5.19
C GLN A 8 63.72 84.63 -3.87
N GLY A 9 63.45 85.65 -3.04
CA GLY A 9 62.70 85.48 -1.79
C GLY A 9 61.19 85.26 -1.98
N ALA A 10 60.58 85.90 -2.98
CA ALA A 10 59.16 85.75 -3.29
C ALA A 10 58.84 84.39 -3.91
N ALA A 11 59.74 83.84 -4.74
CA ALA A 11 59.59 82.49 -5.30
C ALA A 11 59.64 81.40 -4.21
N LEU A 12 60.42 81.61 -3.14
CA LEU A 12 60.52 80.68 -2.02
C LEU A 12 59.26 80.72 -1.13
N MET A 13 58.69 81.90 -0.89
CA MET A 13 57.38 82.05 -0.21
C MET A 13 56.22 81.44 -1.01
N VAL A 14 56.16 81.68 -2.32
CA VAL A 14 55.09 81.15 -3.19
C VAL A 14 55.20 79.62 -3.33
N SER A 15 56.41 79.08 -3.48
CA SER A 15 56.60 77.62 -3.50
C SER A 15 56.25 76.98 -2.16
N LEU A 16 56.59 77.60 -1.03
CA LEU A 16 56.25 77.08 0.31
C LEU A 16 54.75 77.14 0.60
N LEU A 17 54.07 78.22 0.18
CA LEU A 17 52.60 78.32 0.23
C LEU A 17 51.92 77.30 -0.69
N MET A 18 52.44 77.07 -1.90
CA MET A 18 51.89 76.07 -2.80
C MET A 18 52.08 74.65 -2.25
N VAL A 19 53.23 74.36 -1.65
CA VAL A 19 53.49 73.06 -0.97
C VAL A 19 52.54 72.88 0.22
N MET A 20 52.31 73.91 1.04
CA MET A 20 51.34 73.83 2.14
C MET A 20 49.90 73.61 1.64
N LEU A 21 49.51 74.25 0.53
CA LEU A 21 48.18 74.11 -0.06
C LEU A 21 47.97 72.72 -0.67
N VAL A 22 49.00 72.15 -1.28
CA VAL A 22 49.01 70.75 -1.76
C VAL A 22 48.96 69.76 -0.58
N LEU A 23 49.67 70.02 0.52
CA LEU A 23 49.59 69.18 1.73
C LEU A 23 48.19 69.21 2.36
N ALA A 24 47.56 70.38 2.42
CA ALA A 24 46.21 70.54 2.94
C ALA A 24 45.16 69.83 2.06
N SER A 25 45.29 69.91 0.72
CA SER A 25 44.38 69.23 -0.19
C SER A 25 44.53 67.70 -0.13
N ILE A 26 45.77 67.19 -0.01
CA ILE A 26 46.03 65.77 0.21
C ILE A 26 45.42 65.28 1.53
N MET A 27 45.55 66.03 2.63
CA MET A 27 44.90 65.66 3.90
C MET A 27 43.37 65.63 3.79
N ALA A 28 42.76 66.60 3.10
CA ALA A 28 41.31 66.64 2.92
C ALA A 28 40.80 65.45 2.10
N VAL A 29 41.50 65.08 1.02
CA VAL A 29 41.17 63.90 0.20
C VAL A 29 41.37 62.62 1.00
N THR A 30 42.45 62.51 1.79
CA THR A 30 42.71 61.33 2.62
C THR A 30 41.64 61.15 3.71
N ALA A 31 41.18 62.24 4.32
CA ALA A 31 40.09 62.23 5.30
C ALA A 31 38.75 61.81 4.67
N GLN A 32 38.42 62.31 3.47
CA GLN A 32 37.23 61.90 2.73
C GLN A 32 37.27 60.42 2.32
N ILE A 33 38.42 59.93 1.84
CA ILE A 33 38.60 58.51 1.51
C ILE A 33 38.47 57.64 2.76
N THR A 34 39.03 58.07 3.89
CA THR A 34 38.94 57.32 5.16
C THR A 34 37.51 57.27 5.71
N LEU A 35 36.76 58.38 5.62
CA LEU A 35 35.34 58.44 5.99
C LEU A 35 34.48 57.59 5.05
N SER A 36 34.74 57.63 3.75
CA SER A 36 34.06 56.81 2.74
C SER A 36 34.33 55.32 2.96
N ALA A 37 35.59 54.93 3.23
CA ALA A 37 35.98 53.57 3.53
C ALA A 37 35.35 53.04 4.84
N ARG A 38 35.24 53.89 5.88
CA ARG A 38 34.56 53.51 7.13
C ARG A 38 33.05 53.35 6.96
N ARG A 39 32.39 54.24 6.21
CA ARG A 39 30.96 54.09 5.87
C ARG A 39 30.72 52.82 5.06
N SER A 40 31.52 52.61 4.01
CA SER A 40 31.44 51.40 3.18
C SER A 40 31.67 50.12 4.00
N SER A 41 32.61 50.12 4.95
CA SER A 41 32.85 48.96 5.82
C SER A 41 31.72 48.72 6.83
N ALA A 42 31.11 49.77 7.37
CA ALA A 42 29.96 49.65 8.28
C ALA A 42 28.72 49.15 7.54
N ASP A 43 28.45 49.70 6.34
CA ASP A 43 27.34 49.28 5.49
C ASP A 43 27.51 47.83 5.03
N GLN A 44 28.73 47.42 4.67
CA GLN A 44 29.04 46.02 4.35
C GLN A 44 28.85 45.10 5.56
N GLN A 45 29.20 45.56 6.76
CA GLN A 45 28.99 44.79 7.98
C GLN A 45 27.51 44.62 8.30
N GLU A 46 26.70 45.67 8.18
CA GLU A 46 25.24 45.60 8.36
C GLU A 46 24.57 44.72 7.30
N LEU A 47 24.99 44.83 6.04
CA LEU A 47 24.51 43.98 4.95
C LEU A 47 24.78 42.49 5.22
N LEU A 48 26.01 42.16 5.62
CA LEU A 48 26.37 40.78 5.98
C LEU A 48 25.58 40.29 7.19
N ARG A 49 25.37 41.13 8.21
CA ARG A 49 24.55 40.79 9.38
C ARG A 49 23.10 40.52 9.02
N ALA A 50 22.49 41.38 8.20
CA ALA A 50 21.13 41.20 7.71
C ALA A 50 21.00 39.92 6.88
N ARG A 51 22.01 39.61 6.06
CA ARG A 51 22.08 38.35 5.31
C ARG A 51 22.20 37.13 6.22
N TYR A 52 23.11 37.13 7.20
CA TYR A 52 23.24 36.01 8.15
C TYR A 52 21.96 35.81 8.98
N ALA A 53 21.25 36.90 9.30
CA ALA A 53 19.94 36.81 9.94
C ALA A 53 18.91 36.13 9.02
N ALA A 54 18.86 36.51 7.74
CA ALA A 54 17.99 35.85 6.75
C ALA A 54 18.36 34.37 6.55
N GLU A 55 19.64 34.03 6.46
CA GLU A 55 20.14 32.65 6.39
C GLU A 55 19.74 31.83 7.64
N SER A 56 19.77 32.47 8.82
CA SER A 56 19.30 31.86 10.08
C SER A 56 17.80 31.58 10.06
N GLY A 57 16.98 32.47 9.45
CA GLY A 57 15.55 32.23 9.27
C GLY A 57 15.27 31.10 8.28
N VAL A 58 16.04 30.98 7.20
CA VAL A 58 15.98 29.83 6.28
C VAL A 58 16.33 28.53 7.02
N ALA A 59 17.42 28.53 7.80
CA ALA A 59 17.84 27.39 8.59
C ALA A 59 16.78 26.98 9.63
N ARG A 60 16.09 27.97 10.24
CA ARG A 60 14.98 27.72 11.16
C ARG A 60 13.83 26.98 10.47
N VAL A 61 13.39 27.43 9.30
CA VAL A 61 12.33 26.76 8.54
C VAL A 61 12.77 25.37 8.06
N GLN A 62 14.01 25.23 7.58
CA GLN A 62 14.56 23.94 7.16
C GLN A 62 14.64 22.94 8.33
N SER A 63 14.96 23.40 9.54
CA SER A 63 14.93 22.60 10.77
C SER A 63 13.50 22.14 11.12
N GLN A 64 12.50 23.01 10.95
CA GLN A 64 11.09 22.63 11.12
C GLN A 64 10.65 21.58 10.08
N LEU A 65 11.03 21.76 8.81
CA LEU A 65 10.77 20.77 7.75
C LEU A 65 11.42 19.41 8.02
N SER A 66 12.65 19.39 8.55
CA SER A 66 13.31 18.15 8.98
C SER A 66 12.51 17.49 10.10
N THR A 67 12.09 18.26 11.11
CA THR A 67 11.28 17.73 12.22
C THR A 67 9.98 17.13 11.72
N VAL A 68 9.29 17.80 10.79
CA VAL A 68 8.06 17.27 10.17
C VAL A 68 8.32 16.02 9.36
N SER A 69 9.41 15.98 8.60
CA SER A 69 9.79 14.80 7.83
C SER A 69 10.04 13.61 8.74
N ASP A 70 10.75 13.82 9.85
CA ASP A 70 11.02 12.78 10.85
C ASP A 70 9.73 12.29 11.54
N LEU A 71 8.79 13.21 11.85
CA LEU A 71 7.47 12.87 12.39
C LEU A 71 6.63 12.07 11.40
N LEU A 72 6.60 12.48 10.12
CA LEU A 72 5.84 11.81 9.07
C LEU A 72 6.45 10.45 8.69
N ASN A 73 7.78 10.33 8.66
CA ASN A 73 8.47 9.06 8.38
C ASN A 73 8.37 8.05 9.53
N ARG A 74 8.07 8.51 10.75
CA ARG A 74 7.77 7.65 11.91
C ARG A 74 6.29 7.54 12.21
N SER A 75 5.43 8.00 11.31
CA SER A 75 3.99 7.85 11.47
C SER A 75 3.62 6.37 11.51
N VAL A 76 2.60 6.05 12.30
CA VAL A 76 2.08 4.70 12.47
C VAL A 76 0.59 4.80 12.77
N ILE A 77 -0.19 3.94 12.15
CA ILE A 77 -1.61 3.78 12.48
C ILE A 77 -1.73 2.46 13.25
N ASP A 78 -2.45 2.50 14.37
CA ASP A 78 -2.67 1.32 15.19
C ASP A 78 -3.30 0.20 14.34
N PRO A 79 -2.73 -1.03 14.33
CA PRO A 79 -3.27 -2.14 13.54
C PRO A 79 -4.72 -2.52 13.91
N THR A 80 -5.26 -2.08 15.04
CA THR A 80 -6.67 -2.29 15.43
C THR A 80 -7.65 -1.36 14.70
N VAL A 81 -7.17 -0.27 14.09
CA VAL A 81 -8.03 0.68 13.35
C VAL A 81 -8.63 -0.02 12.14
N LEU A 82 -9.96 -0.08 12.08
CA LEU A 82 -10.71 -0.68 10.97
C LEU A 82 -10.67 0.20 9.72
N ASN A 83 -10.95 -0.39 8.55
CA ASN A 83 -10.96 0.36 7.29
C ASN A 83 -12.04 1.45 7.32
N SER A 84 -13.22 1.14 7.86
CA SER A 84 -14.32 2.08 8.08
C SER A 84 -13.96 3.27 8.98
N THR A 85 -13.10 3.04 9.98
CA THR A 85 -12.60 4.12 10.84
C THR A 85 -11.65 5.04 10.08
N LEU A 86 -10.76 4.48 9.25
CA LEU A 86 -9.90 5.30 8.40
C LEU A 86 -10.71 6.05 7.33
N GLU A 87 -11.72 5.41 6.73
CA GLU A 87 -12.65 6.06 5.81
C GLU A 87 -13.32 7.28 6.46
N THR A 88 -13.77 7.14 7.71
CA THR A 88 -14.36 8.24 8.49
C THR A 88 -13.34 9.35 8.74
N GLN A 89 -12.08 9.01 9.04
CA GLN A 89 -11.01 10.00 9.18
C GLN A 89 -10.74 10.72 7.85
N MET A 90 -10.70 10.00 6.72
CA MET A 90 -10.50 10.58 5.38
C MET A 90 -11.68 11.44 4.94
N ALA A 91 -12.92 11.04 5.27
CA ALA A 91 -14.12 11.85 5.11
C ALA A 91 -13.99 13.17 5.90
N GLY A 92 -13.54 13.08 7.16
CA GLY A 92 -13.24 14.22 8.01
C GLY A 92 -12.15 15.15 7.43
N VAL A 93 -11.11 14.59 6.80
CA VAL A 93 -10.10 15.36 6.07
C VAL A 93 -10.71 16.13 4.90
N CYS A 94 -11.59 15.50 4.13
CA CYS A 94 -12.32 16.16 3.05
C CYS A 94 -13.44 17.10 3.52
N GLY A 95 -13.84 17.05 4.80
CA GLY A 95 -14.97 17.81 5.33
C GLY A 95 -16.33 17.29 4.87
N VAL A 96 -16.42 15.98 4.57
CA VAL A 96 -17.66 15.28 4.23
C VAL A 96 -18.00 14.27 5.32
N SER A 97 -19.27 13.89 5.45
CA SER A 97 -19.71 12.88 6.43
C SER A 97 -19.37 11.45 6.00
N THR A 98 -19.44 11.17 4.70
CA THR A 98 -19.17 9.85 4.11
C THR A 98 -18.42 10.03 2.80
N LEU A 99 -17.47 9.13 2.51
CA LEU A 99 -16.81 9.09 1.22
C LEU A 99 -17.72 8.47 0.14
N PRO A 100 -17.56 8.87 -1.13
CA PRO A 100 -18.22 8.17 -2.23
C PRO A 100 -17.76 6.71 -2.30
N VAL A 101 -18.65 5.83 -2.76
CA VAL A 101 -18.33 4.43 -3.03
C VAL A 101 -17.13 4.36 -3.96
N PHE A 102 -16.16 3.51 -3.61
CA PHE A 102 -14.99 3.31 -4.46
C PHE A 102 -15.37 2.46 -5.67
N LEU A 103 -15.33 3.06 -6.85
CA LEU A 103 -15.54 2.37 -8.13
C LEU A 103 -14.22 2.26 -8.93
N SER A 104 -13.34 3.23 -8.76
CA SER A 104 -12.02 3.35 -9.36
C SER A 104 -11.19 4.39 -8.59
N SER A 105 -9.90 4.49 -8.93
CA SER A 105 -9.05 5.56 -8.42
C SER A 105 -9.71 6.92 -8.66
N GLN A 106 -9.96 7.66 -7.59
CA GLN A 106 -10.69 8.92 -7.65
C GLN A 106 -10.13 9.94 -6.66
N GLU A 107 -10.20 11.20 -7.06
CA GLU A 107 -9.95 12.32 -6.16
C GLU A 107 -11.18 12.53 -5.27
N LEU A 108 -10.97 12.49 -3.96
CA LEU A 108 -12.04 12.66 -2.98
C LEU A 108 -12.33 14.14 -2.71
N CYS A 109 -11.29 14.97 -2.67
CA CYS A 109 -11.40 16.40 -2.41
C CYS A 109 -10.12 17.17 -2.80
N LYS A 110 -10.29 18.45 -3.17
CA LYS A 110 -9.23 19.45 -3.40
C LYS A 110 -9.32 20.58 -2.39
N PHE A 111 -8.19 21.22 -2.14
CA PHE A 111 -8.04 22.28 -1.16
C PHE A 111 -7.52 23.54 -1.83
N ALA A 112 -8.10 24.69 -1.48
CA ALA A 112 -7.61 25.97 -1.95
C ALA A 112 -6.27 26.29 -1.26
N ALA A 113 -5.38 27.03 -1.93
CA ALA A 113 -4.06 27.33 -1.39
C ALA A 113 -4.08 28.17 -0.10
N SER A 114 -5.12 28.99 0.06
CA SER A 114 -5.39 29.79 1.25
C SER A 114 -6.08 29.01 2.38
N GLN A 115 -6.50 27.76 2.15
CA GLN A 115 -7.27 26.98 3.11
C GLN A 115 -6.38 26.48 4.25
N ARG A 116 -6.62 27.03 5.44
CA ARG A 116 -5.95 26.63 6.67
C ARG A 116 -6.59 25.39 7.28
N MET A 117 -5.78 24.54 7.89
CA MET A 117 -6.28 23.59 8.88
C MET A 117 -6.55 24.34 10.20
N GLN A 118 -7.83 24.55 10.53
CA GLN A 118 -8.21 25.25 11.76
C GLN A 118 -7.90 24.41 13.00
N SER A 119 -7.39 25.05 14.05
CA SER A 119 -6.96 24.44 15.32
C SER A 119 -8.10 24.08 16.29
N GLY A 120 -9.34 23.94 15.81
CA GLY A 120 -10.46 23.48 16.63
C GLY A 120 -10.36 21.97 16.91
N SER A 121 -10.65 21.55 18.14
CA SER A 121 -10.64 20.15 18.61
C SER A 121 -11.59 19.19 17.85
N THR A 122 -12.34 19.71 16.88
CA THR A 122 -13.30 18.99 16.03
C THR A 122 -12.95 19.02 14.54
N SER A 123 -11.83 19.62 14.13
CA SER A 123 -11.44 19.61 12.72
C SER A 123 -10.92 18.23 12.32
N GLY A 124 -11.80 17.40 11.73
CA GLY A 124 -11.45 16.07 11.20
C GLY A 124 -10.22 16.06 10.28
N ARG A 125 -9.83 17.23 9.78
CA ARG A 125 -8.64 17.48 8.96
C ARG A 125 -7.31 17.27 9.68
N ILE A 126 -7.22 17.68 10.95
CA ILE A 126 -5.99 17.54 11.75
C ILE A 126 -5.99 16.21 12.52
N ALA A 127 -7.18 15.72 12.89
CA ALA A 127 -7.33 14.49 13.66
C ALA A 127 -6.58 13.31 13.04
N PHE A 128 -6.56 13.20 11.69
CA PHE A 128 -5.77 12.18 10.99
C PHE A 128 -4.27 12.24 11.36
N PHE A 129 -3.63 13.41 11.29
CA PHE A 129 -2.20 13.56 11.62
C PHE A 129 -1.90 13.36 13.11
N VAL A 130 -2.83 13.79 13.98
CA VAL A 130 -2.70 13.58 15.43
C VAL A 130 -2.79 12.09 15.79
N ASN A 131 -3.61 11.33 15.07
CA ASN A 131 -3.75 9.89 15.25
C ASN A 131 -2.59 9.12 14.61
N ALA A 132 -2.16 9.50 13.42
CA ALA A 132 -1.07 8.87 12.68
C ALA A 132 0.32 9.16 13.28
N VAL A 133 0.48 10.26 14.04
CA VAL A 133 1.74 10.59 14.72
C VAL A 133 1.50 10.59 16.24
N PRO A 134 1.62 9.42 16.89
CA PRO A 134 1.30 9.28 18.30
C PRO A 134 2.28 10.04 19.19
N GLN A 135 1.87 10.32 20.42
CA GLN A 135 2.66 11.09 21.41
C GLN A 135 4.08 10.53 21.62
N LYS A 136 4.25 9.20 21.59
CA LYS A 136 5.56 8.54 21.73
C LYS A 136 6.55 8.96 20.63
N VAL A 137 6.07 9.23 19.42
CA VAL A 137 6.92 9.67 18.30
C VAL A 137 7.43 11.09 18.56
N PHE A 138 6.57 11.99 19.04
CA PHE A 138 6.98 13.34 19.48
C PHE A 138 8.03 13.29 20.60
N GLN A 139 7.81 12.44 21.62
CA GLN A 139 8.76 12.24 22.72
C GLN A 139 10.12 11.71 22.23
N SER A 140 10.12 10.80 21.25
CA SER A 140 11.36 10.25 20.68
C SER A 140 12.23 11.30 19.96
N LEU A 141 11.64 12.42 19.55
CA LEU A 141 12.35 13.55 18.94
C LEU A 141 12.69 14.65 19.96
N GLY A 142 12.51 14.39 21.26
CA GLY A 142 12.76 15.37 22.33
C GLY A 142 11.72 16.51 22.36
N ILE A 143 10.61 16.37 21.64
CA ILE A 143 9.50 17.32 21.73
C ILE A 143 8.71 16.94 23.00
N PRO A 144 8.60 17.83 24.00
CA PRO A 144 7.97 17.52 25.28
C PRO A 144 6.58 16.93 25.08
N ALA A 145 6.13 16.08 26.00
CA ALA A 145 4.87 15.33 25.97
C ALA A 145 3.69 16.21 25.53
N ALA A 146 3.48 16.30 24.22
CA ALA A 146 2.53 17.22 23.64
C ALA A 146 1.14 16.61 23.85
N ASP A 147 0.42 17.15 24.85
CA ASP A 147 -1.02 16.98 25.00
C ASP A 147 -1.69 17.05 23.60
N PRO A 148 -2.71 16.21 23.30
CA PRO A 148 -3.52 16.32 22.09
C PRO A 148 -3.75 17.74 21.56
N ASN A 149 -3.99 18.73 22.42
CA ASN A 149 -4.17 20.13 22.02
C ASN A 149 -2.91 20.74 21.39
N LEU A 150 -1.73 20.54 21.99
CA LEU A 150 -0.46 21.02 21.46
C LEU A 150 -0.09 20.34 20.14
N ARG A 151 -0.36 19.03 20.00
CA ARG A 151 -0.15 18.32 18.73
C ARG A 151 -1.09 18.82 17.65
N THR A 152 -2.34 19.10 18.01
CA THR A 152 -3.33 19.69 17.11
C THR A 152 -2.87 21.07 16.63
N GLN A 153 -2.39 21.91 17.56
CA GLN A 153 -1.84 23.22 17.23
C GLN A 153 -0.58 23.12 16.36
N PHE A 154 0.33 22.18 16.66
CA PHE A 154 1.52 21.93 15.85
C PHE A 154 1.15 21.63 14.39
N TRP A 155 0.21 20.73 14.15
CA TRP A 155 -0.23 20.39 12.81
C TRP A 155 -1.03 21.52 12.14
N ALA A 156 -1.85 22.26 12.90
CA ALA A 156 -2.55 23.45 12.38
C ALA A 156 -1.57 24.53 11.89
N ASP A 157 -0.56 24.81 12.70
CA ASP A 157 0.51 25.76 12.41
C ASP A 157 1.34 25.30 11.21
N MET A 158 1.62 24.00 11.12
CA MET A 158 2.39 23.44 10.02
C MET A 158 1.60 23.46 8.71
N PHE A 159 0.32 23.08 8.73
CA PHE A 159 -0.57 23.08 7.55
C PHE A 159 -1.40 24.37 7.45
N SER A 160 -0.75 25.51 7.70
CA SER A 160 -1.38 26.83 7.65
C SER A 160 -1.51 27.42 6.23
N GLY A 161 -1.12 26.66 5.19
CA GLY A 161 -1.14 27.11 3.79
C GLY A 161 -0.30 28.37 3.54
N ASP A 162 -0.68 29.14 2.52
CA ASP A 162 0.03 30.37 2.08
C ASP A 162 0.14 31.44 3.18
N GLN A 163 -0.77 31.39 4.16
CA GLN A 163 -0.75 32.35 5.26
C GLN A 163 0.40 32.09 6.25
N GLY A 164 0.94 30.87 6.29
CA GLY A 164 2.10 30.47 7.10
C GLY A 164 1.95 30.64 8.62
N LYS A 165 2.85 30.00 9.37
CA LYS A 165 3.24 30.40 10.72
C LYS A 165 4.37 31.42 10.63
N LEU A 166 4.33 32.45 11.47
CA LEU A 166 5.41 33.41 11.60
C LEU A 166 6.52 32.84 12.49
N TYR A 167 7.75 32.82 11.97
CA TYR A 167 8.98 32.47 12.65
C TYR A 167 9.85 33.72 12.76
N THR A 168 10.11 34.16 13.98
CA THR A 168 10.98 35.30 14.27
C THR A 168 12.04 34.92 15.30
N ALA A 169 13.19 35.57 15.22
CA ALA A 169 14.13 35.61 16.34
C ALA A 169 14.69 37.04 16.51
N GLY A 170 14.94 37.40 17.77
CA GLY A 170 15.63 38.62 18.16
C GLY A 170 14.72 39.77 18.64
N GLN A 171 14.50 39.84 19.95
CA GLN A 171 14.82 41.01 20.78
C GLN A 171 15.00 40.51 22.23
N ALA A 172 16.19 39.99 22.56
CA ALA A 172 16.65 40.11 23.95
C ALA A 172 17.07 41.57 24.11
N ALA A 173 16.39 42.30 24.99
CA ALA A 173 16.58 43.73 25.18
C ALA A 173 18.06 44.08 25.41
N GLY A 174 18.68 44.78 24.46
CA GLY A 174 19.97 45.45 24.65
C GLY A 174 21.16 44.99 23.80
N THR A 175 21.07 43.90 23.02
CA THR A 175 22.18 43.48 22.13
C THR A 175 21.80 43.67 20.66
N ALA A 176 22.61 44.41 19.91
CA ALA A 176 22.45 44.72 18.49
C ALA A 176 22.71 43.50 17.56
N GLU A 177 22.08 42.37 17.85
CA GLU A 177 22.11 41.18 17.00
C GLU A 177 21.01 41.25 15.92
N GLY A 178 21.32 40.76 14.71
CA GLY A 178 20.37 40.77 13.59
C GLY A 178 19.10 39.97 13.89
N SER A 179 17.95 40.47 13.44
CA SER A 179 16.64 39.80 13.59
C SER A 179 16.18 39.21 12.27
N TYR A 180 15.35 38.17 12.31
CA TYR A 180 14.72 37.63 11.10
C TYR A 180 13.21 37.47 11.26
N SER A 181 12.53 37.45 10.11
CA SER A 181 11.11 37.15 9.97
C SER A 181 10.92 36.23 8.76
N ALA A 182 10.34 35.06 8.98
CA ALA A 182 9.98 34.09 7.97
C ALA A 182 8.54 33.63 8.17
N ARG A 183 7.76 33.53 7.11
CA ARG A 183 6.38 33.02 7.17
C ARG A 183 6.31 31.74 6.36
N PHE A 184 5.99 30.63 7.01
CA PHE A 184 6.04 29.31 6.37
C PHE A 184 4.94 28.36 6.86
N GLY A 185 4.34 27.62 5.94
CA GLY A 185 3.41 26.53 6.23
C GLY A 185 3.22 25.65 4.99
N LEU A 186 3.06 24.35 5.20
CA LEU A 186 2.71 23.40 4.16
C LEU A 186 1.31 23.68 3.63
N ARG A 187 1.14 23.49 2.32
CA ARG A 187 -0.15 23.63 1.63
C ARG A 187 -0.75 22.26 1.39
N PHE A 188 -1.90 21.99 1.95
CA PHE A 188 -2.65 20.79 1.62
C PHE A 188 -3.23 20.92 0.21
N VAL A 189 -3.15 19.87 -0.62
CA VAL A 189 -3.51 19.96 -2.05
C VAL A 189 -4.76 19.17 -2.36
N ARG A 190 -4.75 17.86 -2.09
CA ARG A 190 -5.87 16.95 -2.38
C ARG A 190 -5.75 15.64 -1.62
N VAL A 191 -6.85 14.90 -1.56
CA VAL A 191 -6.86 13.50 -1.15
C VAL A 191 -7.35 12.64 -2.31
N GLU A 192 -6.60 11.60 -2.65
CA GLU A 192 -7.00 10.59 -3.62
C GLU A 192 -7.22 9.25 -2.91
N ARG A 193 -8.26 8.53 -3.31
CA ARG A 193 -8.45 7.11 -2.99
C ARG A 193 -7.99 6.33 -4.21
N VAL A 194 -6.85 5.64 -4.11
CA VAL A 194 -6.24 4.91 -5.24
C VAL A 194 -6.66 3.44 -5.25
N MET A 195 -6.94 2.88 -4.07
CA MET A 195 -7.62 1.60 -3.88
C MET A 195 -8.68 1.75 -2.81
N GLU A 196 -9.51 0.73 -2.63
CA GLU A 196 -10.49 0.69 -1.55
C GLU A 196 -9.84 0.99 -0.19
N ASN A 197 -8.68 0.40 0.12
CA ASN A 197 -7.99 0.60 1.39
C ASN A 197 -6.68 1.38 1.25
N ALA A 198 -6.57 2.26 0.24
CA ALA A 198 -5.37 3.06 0.03
C ALA A 198 -5.67 4.51 -0.35
N TYR A 199 -5.07 5.43 0.40
CA TYR A 199 -5.23 6.86 0.27
C TYR A 199 -3.88 7.53 0.01
N ARG A 200 -3.90 8.55 -0.82
CA ARG A 200 -2.78 9.49 -0.99
C ARG A 200 -3.23 10.86 -0.52
N VAL A 201 -2.56 11.35 0.51
CA VAL A 201 -2.83 12.66 1.09
C VAL A 201 -1.74 13.62 0.64
N TYR A 202 -2.06 14.48 -0.34
CA TYR A 202 -1.09 15.34 -1.00
C TYR A 202 -0.93 16.69 -0.32
N PHE A 203 0.31 17.15 -0.25
CA PHE A 203 0.68 18.48 0.22
C PHE A 203 1.89 19.01 -0.52
N ALA A 204 2.03 20.33 -0.57
CA ALA A 204 3.12 21.03 -1.20
C ALA A 204 3.94 21.79 -0.16
N VAL A 205 5.25 21.81 -0.39
CA VAL A 205 6.18 22.73 0.29
C VAL A 205 6.20 24.00 -0.56
N PRO A 206 5.71 25.15 -0.07
CA PRO A 206 5.80 26.39 -0.84
C PRO A 206 7.23 26.94 -0.84
N ASP A 207 7.51 27.83 -1.79
CA ASP A 207 8.72 28.63 -1.77
C ASP A 207 8.74 29.53 -0.53
N LEU A 208 9.93 29.75 0.02
CA LEU A 208 10.14 30.50 1.25
C LEU A 208 10.75 31.86 0.94
N GLN A 209 10.16 32.91 1.52
CA GLN A 209 10.78 34.22 1.60
C GLN A 209 11.13 34.55 3.06
N VAL A 210 12.37 34.94 3.30
CA VAL A 210 12.88 35.33 4.62
C VAL A 210 13.45 36.72 4.56
N GLN A 211 13.06 37.56 5.53
CA GLN A 211 13.61 38.90 5.73
C GLN A 211 14.55 38.88 6.94
N GLY A 212 15.79 39.34 6.76
CA GLY A 212 16.74 39.59 7.83
C GLY A 212 16.99 41.10 7.97
N ASN A 213 17.03 41.59 9.20
CA ASN A 213 17.22 43.01 9.50
C ASN A 213 18.43 43.19 10.43
N ALA A 214 19.27 44.18 10.14
CA ALA A 214 20.35 44.64 11.01
C ALA A 214 20.40 46.17 10.95
N GLY A 215 19.98 46.84 12.04
CA GLY A 215 19.76 48.29 12.01
C GLY A 215 18.63 48.67 11.05
N GLU A 216 18.91 49.59 10.13
CA GLU A 216 17.99 49.97 9.04
C GLU A 216 18.15 49.09 7.79
N THR A 217 19.21 48.27 7.74
CA THR A 217 19.51 47.42 6.60
C THR A 217 18.62 46.17 6.59
N VAL A 218 17.91 45.97 5.48
CA VAL A 218 17.04 44.81 5.23
C VAL A 218 17.61 43.95 4.11
N GLN A 219 17.64 42.64 4.31
CA GLN A 219 17.94 41.65 3.29
C GLN A 219 16.80 40.66 3.14
N THR A 220 16.38 40.42 1.90
CA THR A 220 15.41 39.38 1.57
C THR A 220 16.10 38.23 0.86
N MET A 221 15.85 37.01 1.33
CA MET A 221 16.25 35.77 0.67
C MET A 221 15.02 35.00 0.23
N GLN A 222 15.07 34.48 -1.00
CA GLN A 222 14.09 33.53 -1.51
C GLN A 222 14.74 32.15 -1.68
N VAL A 223 14.02 31.09 -1.31
CA VAL A 223 14.46 29.69 -1.40
C VAL A 223 13.32 28.86 -1.96
N ARG A 224 13.60 27.97 -2.90
CA ARG A 224 12.56 27.19 -3.59
C ARG A 224 12.37 25.82 -2.97
N ALA A 225 11.20 25.20 -3.13
CA ALA A 225 11.02 23.80 -2.76
C ALA A 225 11.78 22.83 -3.69
N GLU A 226 12.32 21.72 -3.16
CA GLU A 226 13.01 20.70 -3.98
C GLU A 226 12.04 19.93 -4.89
N SER A 227 10.85 19.61 -4.39
CA SER A 227 9.78 18.94 -5.13
C SER A 227 8.49 19.75 -4.99
N PRO A 228 7.70 19.90 -6.07
CA PRO A 228 6.47 20.68 -6.03
C PRO A 228 5.38 20.04 -5.16
N GLU A 229 5.40 18.72 -4.99
CA GLU A 229 4.35 17.98 -4.30
C GLU A 229 4.90 16.71 -3.63
N TYR A 230 4.37 16.42 -2.44
CA TYR A 230 4.61 15.22 -1.65
C TYR A 230 3.26 14.62 -1.26
N PHE A 231 3.26 13.35 -0.87
CA PHE A 231 2.07 12.73 -0.32
C PHE A 231 2.39 11.73 0.78
N MET A 232 1.48 11.61 1.75
CA MET A 232 1.42 10.44 2.62
C MET A 232 0.65 9.34 1.89
N LEU A 233 1.31 8.20 1.65
CA LEU A 233 0.61 6.98 1.30
C LEU A 233 0.11 6.35 2.60
N VAL A 234 -1.18 6.06 2.67
CA VAL A 234 -1.80 5.30 3.77
C VAL A 234 -2.49 4.12 3.13
N SER A 235 -2.01 2.90 3.36
CA SER A 235 -2.61 1.72 2.75
C SER A 235 -2.53 0.48 3.63
N ARG A 236 -3.46 -0.44 3.41
CA ARG A 236 -3.27 -1.85 3.79
C ARG A 236 -3.07 -2.66 2.54
N LEU A 237 -2.07 -3.54 2.58
CA LEU A 237 -1.81 -4.45 1.47
C LEU A 237 -2.88 -5.56 1.45
N PRO A 238 -3.48 -5.85 0.29
CA PRO A 238 -4.46 -6.94 0.17
C PRO A 238 -3.77 -8.30 0.21
N PHE A 239 -4.41 -9.31 0.82
CA PHE A 239 -3.87 -10.67 0.80
C PHE A 239 -3.76 -11.25 -0.62
N SER A 240 -4.49 -10.70 -1.60
CA SER A 240 -4.40 -11.09 -3.00
C SER A 240 -3.02 -10.88 -3.63
N LEU A 241 -2.13 -10.09 -3.01
CA LEU A 241 -0.77 -9.91 -3.51
C LEU A 241 0.06 -11.21 -3.49
N TYR A 242 -0.32 -12.18 -2.66
CA TYR A 242 0.40 -13.44 -2.55
C TYR A 242 -0.17 -14.45 -3.54
N GLN A 243 0.72 -15.13 -4.29
CA GLN A 243 0.36 -16.35 -4.98
C GLN A 243 0.17 -17.50 -3.98
N LEU A 244 1.01 -17.56 -2.95
CA LEU A 244 0.85 -18.48 -1.84
C LEU A 244 1.12 -17.75 -0.52
N PHE A 245 0.16 -17.79 0.39
CA PHE A 245 0.32 -17.39 1.77
C PHE A 245 -0.13 -18.54 2.65
N VAL A 246 0.74 -19.03 3.54
CA VAL A 246 0.36 -20.08 4.49
C VAL A 246 0.79 -19.67 5.90
N ASN A 247 -0.16 -19.57 6.84
CA ASN A 247 0.17 -19.22 8.23
C ASN A 247 1.01 -20.34 8.89
N HIS A 248 0.52 -21.59 8.84
CA HIS A 248 1.20 -22.78 9.38
C HIS A 248 1.66 -23.69 8.23
N GLN A 249 2.97 -23.96 8.13
CA GLN A 249 3.58 -24.82 7.10
C GLN A 249 3.35 -26.33 7.37
N PHE A 250 2.12 -26.66 7.73
CA PHE A 250 1.60 -27.98 8.10
C PHE A 250 0.20 -28.16 7.51
N SER A 251 -0.22 -29.41 7.34
CA SER A 251 -1.54 -29.71 6.76
C SER A 251 -2.69 -29.55 7.76
N SER A 252 -2.38 -29.68 9.04
CA SER A 252 -3.34 -29.63 10.13
C SER A 252 -2.65 -29.30 11.47
N PRO A 253 -3.41 -28.89 12.50
CA PRO A 253 -2.86 -28.75 13.85
C PRO A 253 -2.25 -30.05 14.39
N ALA A 254 -2.82 -31.21 14.04
CA ALA A 254 -2.30 -32.51 14.47
C ALA A 254 -0.93 -32.82 13.84
N ASP A 255 -0.76 -32.48 12.56
CA ASP A 255 0.53 -32.61 11.87
C ASP A 255 1.57 -31.65 12.43
N GLU A 256 1.16 -30.44 12.82
CA GLU A 256 2.06 -29.50 13.47
C GLU A 256 2.53 -30.03 14.84
N VAL A 257 1.64 -30.62 15.64
CA VAL A 257 2.05 -31.25 16.90
C VAL A 257 3.01 -32.42 16.64
N ALA A 258 2.74 -33.23 15.61
CA ALA A 258 3.57 -34.37 15.24
C ALA A 258 4.90 -34.00 14.55
N GLY A 259 5.05 -32.77 14.05
CA GLY A 259 6.20 -32.34 13.26
C GLY A 259 6.17 -32.76 11.79
N ASN A 260 5.00 -33.16 11.28
CA ASN A 260 4.78 -33.58 9.89
C ASN A 260 4.67 -32.37 8.94
N ARG A 261 5.81 -31.74 8.64
CA ARG A 261 5.88 -30.55 7.78
C ARG A 261 5.47 -30.84 6.34
N ILE A 262 4.89 -29.82 5.69
CA ILE A 262 4.65 -29.86 4.25
C ILE A 262 5.92 -29.50 3.47
N MET A 263 6.29 -30.41 2.57
CA MET A 263 7.44 -30.29 1.70
C MET A 263 7.08 -29.62 0.37
N SER A 264 7.89 -28.66 -0.04
CA SER A 264 7.88 -28.09 -1.40
C SER A 264 8.85 -28.84 -2.31
N GLY A 265 8.30 -29.66 -3.22
CA GLY A 265 9.04 -30.55 -4.13
C GLY A 265 9.23 -30.02 -5.56
N ASP A 266 9.83 -30.83 -6.44
CA ASP A 266 10.15 -30.50 -7.85
C ASP A 266 8.97 -29.99 -8.69
N ASN A 267 7.76 -30.47 -8.37
CA ASN A 267 6.52 -30.15 -9.06
C ASN A 267 5.95 -28.78 -8.68
N LEU A 268 6.46 -28.12 -7.62
CA LEU A 268 5.97 -26.81 -7.22
C LEU A 268 6.67 -25.70 -8.00
N MET A 269 5.85 -24.94 -8.72
CA MET A 269 6.26 -23.79 -9.52
C MET A 269 5.34 -22.60 -9.17
N PHE A 270 5.91 -21.56 -8.56
CA PHE A 270 5.21 -20.33 -8.20
C PHE A 270 5.82 -19.14 -8.92
N SER A 271 5.08 -18.43 -9.76
CA SER A 271 5.56 -17.22 -10.46
C SER A 271 5.45 -15.94 -9.63
N GLY A 272 4.62 -15.91 -8.59
CA GLY A 272 4.32 -14.75 -7.77
C GLY A 272 4.94 -14.79 -6.37
N PRO A 273 4.64 -13.78 -5.54
CA PRO A 273 5.12 -13.72 -4.17
C PRO A 273 4.59 -14.87 -3.31
N VAL A 274 5.46 -15.45 -2.48
CA VAL A 274 5.14 -16.54 -1.56
C VAL A 274 5.58 -16.17 -0.14
N HIS A 275 4.70 -16.41 0.83
CA HIS A 275 4.96 -16.12 2.23
C HIS A 275 4.48 -17.24 3.16
N THR A 276 5.21 -17.49 4.24
CA THR A 276 4.68 -18.24 5.39
C THR A 276 5.09 -17.62 6.70
N ASN A 277 4.24 -17.70 7.72
CA ASN A 277 4.66 -17.25 9.06
C ASN A 277 5.61 -18.25 9.74
N GLN A 278 5.75 -19.48 9.23
CA GLN A 278 6.66 -20.50 9.77
C GLN A 278 7.92 -20.70 8.92
N ASN A 279 8.64 -21.80 9.10
CA ASN A 279 9.76 -22.18 8.24
C ASN A 279 9.28 -23.07 7.08
N PHE A 280 9.70 -22.73 5.86
CA PHE A 280 9.55 -23.60 4.70
C PHE A 280 10.35 -24.91 4.85
N GLN A 281 9.91 -25.96 4.15
CA GLN A 281 10.70 -27.16 3.89
C GLN A 281 10.79 -27.39 2.38
N PHE A 282 12.00 -27.50 1.84
CA PHE A 282 12.25 -27.73 0.42
C PHE A 282 12.86 -29.10 0.17
N SER A 283 12.48 -29.72 -0.94
CA SER A 283 13.14 -30.91 -1.46
C SER A 283 13.27 -30.84 -2.98
N GLY A 284 14.39 -31.30 -3.53
CA GLY A 284 14.63 -31.24 -4.97
C GLY A 284 14.78 -29.79 -5.47
N ARG A 285 14.07 -29.42 -6.52
CA ARG A 285 14.25 -28.20 -7.33
C ARG A 285 12.95 -27.41 -7.54
N PRO A 286 12.18 -27.09 -6.48
CA PRO A 286 11.02 -26.22 -6.64
C PRO A 286 11.44 -24.85 -7.20
N TRP A 287 10.53 -24.21 -7.92
CA TRP A 287 10.79 -22.92 -8.54
C TRP A 287 9.86 -21.84 -7.99
N PHE A 288 10.46 -20.72 -7.61
CA PHE A 288 9.78 -19.50 -7.16
C PHE A 288 10.28 -18.34 -8.02
N GLY A 289 9.50 -17.92 -9.01
CA GLY A 289 9.77 -16.74 -9.83
C GLY A 289 9.64 -15.43 -9.07
N GLY A 290 8.71 -15.35 -8.10
CA GLY A 290 8.52 -14.19 -7.23
C GLY A 290 9.40 -14.20 -5.99
N GLY A 291 9.15 -13.24 -5.09
CA GLY A 291 9.85 -13.15 -3.80
C GLY A 291 9.34 -14.21 -2.82
N VAL A 292 10.26 -14.85 -2.09
CA VAL A 292 9.94 -15.80 -1.02
C VAL A 292 10.18 -15.11 0.33
N SER A 293 9.23 -15.22 1.24
CA SER A 293 9.33 -14.58 2.56
C SER A 293 8.88 -15.50 3.68
N SER A 294 9.48 -15.34 4.85
CA SER A 294 9.12 -16.09 6.04
C SER A 294 9.26 -15.23 7.30
N ALA A 295 8.32 -15.35 8.23
CA ALA A 295 8.44 -14.76 9.56
C ALA A 295 9.29 -15.60 10.53
N GLY A 296 9.58 -16.86 10.17
CA GLY A 296 10.47 -17.74 10.92
C GLY A 296 9.91 -18.27 12.23
N CYS A 297 8.59 -18.24 12.47
CA CYS A 297 8.04 -18.87 13.66
C CYS A 297 8.31 -20.39 13.61
N PRO A 298 8.85 -21.00 14.68
CA PRO A 298 9.07 -22.44 14.71
C PRO A 298 7.74 -23.21 14.84
N GLN A 299 7.83 -24.54 14.82
CA GLN A 299 6.71 -25.45 15.05
C GLN A 299 6.03 -25.17 16.40
N ASN A 300 4.69 -25.15 16.43
CA ASN A 300 3.89 -24.73 17.59
C ASN A 300 4.20 -23.31 18.09
N GLY A 301 4.91 -22.52 17.28
CA GLY A 301 5.39 -21.20 17.63
C GLY A 301 4.40 -20.08 17.31
N ILE A 302 3.26 -20.36 16.69
CA ILE A 302 2.25 -19.34 16.35
C ILE A 302 1.15 -19.32 17.40
N GLY A 303 0.81 -18.12 17.89
CA GLY A 303 -0.21 -17.93 18.92
C GLY A 303 -0.38 -16.47 19.28
N LEU A 304 -0.88 -16.17 20.48
CA LEU A 304 -1.10 -14.78 20.92
C LEU A 304 0.12 -14.23 21.67
N VAL A 305 0.64 -13.08 21.20
CA VAL A 305 1.69 -12.28 21.82
C VAL A 305 1.13 -10.89 22.11
N GLY A 306 1.00 -10.51 23.38
CA GLY A 306 0.37 -9.24 23.75
C GLY A 306 -1.08 -9.11 23.27
N GLY A 307 -1.81 -10.23 23.16
CA GLY A 307 -3.19 -10.28 22.66
C GLY A 307 -3.33 -10.27 21.14
N LEU A 308 -2.22 -10.29 20.39
CA LEU A 308 -2.19 -10.29 18.92
C LEU A 308 -1.60 -11.59 18.38
N ALA A 309 -2.05 -12.07 17.24
CA ALA A 309 -1.42 -13.24 16.61
C ALA A 309 0.04 -12.92 16.23
N GLY A 310 0.97 -13.82 16.54
CA GLY A 310 2.40 -13.67 16.27
C GLY A 310 3.21 -14.90 16.67
N CYS A 311 4.54 -14.79 16.59
CA CYS A 311 5.45 -15.85 17.07
C CYS A 311 5.53 -15.80 18.62
N THR A 312 5.00 -16.82 19.30
CA THR A 312 5.03 -16.99 20.77
C THR A 312 6.41 -17.26 21.33
N VAL A 313 7.32 -17.72 20.47
CA VAL A 313 8.74 -17.95 20.78
C VAL A 313 9.61 -17.16 19.80
N GLN A 314 10.88 -16.96 20.17
CA GLN A 314 11.83 -16.23 19.32
C GLN A 314 11.91 -16.89 17.92
N PRO A 315 11.71 -16.12 16.84
CA PRO A 315 11.80 -16.66 15.49
C PRO A 315 13.18 -17.23 15.16
N THR A 316 13.22 -18.31 14.38
CA THR A 316 14.43 -18.88 13.82
C THR A 316 14.42 -18.66 12.31
N TYR A 317 15.29 -17.77 11.83
CA TYR A 317 15.34 -17.38 10.42
C TYR A 317 16.11 -18.40 9.59
N GLY A 318 15.43 -19.02 8.63
CA GLY A 318 15.97 -20.08 7.78
C GLY A 318 14.88 -21.01 7.25
N ALA A 319 15.31 -22.13 6.67
CA ALA A 319 14.42 -23.15 6.10
C ALA A 319 14.96 -24.55 6.30
N TYR A 320 14.07 -25.53 6.17
CA TYR A 320 14.39 -26.95 6.21
C TYR A 320 14.68 -27.49 4.79
N PHE A 321 15.61 -28.43 4.67
CA PHE A 321 16.00 -29.05 3.40
C PHE A 321 16.04 -30.57 3.51
N GLY A 322 15.39 -31.24 2.56
CA GLY A 322 15.29 -32.70 2.48
C GLY A 322 13.91 -33.25 2.88
N ALA A 323 13.68 -34.53 2.55
CA ALA A 323 12.40 -35.20 2.72
C ALA A 323 12.28 -35.95 4.06
N ALA A 324 13.07 -37.01 4.26
CA ALA A 324 12.92 -37.92 5.40
C ALA A 324 13.56 -37.40 6.69
N ASN A 325 14.69 -36.69 6.59
CA ASN A 325 15.41 -36.09 7.71
C ASN A 325 15.75 -34.63 7.36
N PRO A 326 14.76 -33.72 7.43
CA PRO A 326 14.96 -32.35 7.01
C PRO A 326 16.00 -31.64 7.88
N GLN A 327 17.07 -31.14 7.25
CA GLN A 327 18.09 -30.33 7.92
C GLN A 327 17.65 -28.88 7.93
N PHE A 328 17.63 -28.24 9.11
CA PHE A 328 17.45 -26.80 9.19
C PHE A 328 18.74 -26.09 8.78
N VAL A 329 18.63 -25.09 7.91
CA VAL A 329 19.71 -24.23 7.45
C VAL A 329 19.34 -22.80 7.76
N THR A 330 20.17 -22.12 8.53
CA THR A 330 19.93 -20.73 8.95
C THR A 330 20.08 -19.75 7.79
N GLN A 331 19.50 -18.55 7.91
CA GLN A 331 19.65 -17.48 6.92
C GLN A 331 21.13 -17.16 6.61
N THR A 332 22.02 -17.25 7.60
CA THR A 332 23.46 -17.01 7.43
C THR A 332 24.17 -18.13 6.67
N GLU A 333 23.67 -19.36 6.76
CA GLU A 333 24.26 -20.55 6.12
C GLU A 333 23.75 -20.78 4.69
N LEU A 334 22.58 -20.23 4.33
CA LEU A 334 21.98 -20.39 3.00
C LEU A 334 22.84 -19.82 1.86
N GLY A 335 23.81 -18.95 2.18
CA GLY A 335 24.74 -18.36 1.21
C GLY A 335 24.02 -17.46 0.20
N SER A 336 23.48 -18.05 -0.87
CA SER A 336 22.72 -17.36 -1.91
C SER A 336 21.24 -17.23 -1.53
N SER A 337 20.74 -15.99 -1.47
CA SER A 337 19.30 -15.72 -1.30
C SER A 337 18.45 -16.05 -2.54
N LYS A 338 19.07 -16.38 -3.69
CA LYS A 338 18.38 -16.64 -4.96
C LYS A 338 18.39 -18.09 -5.42
N ALA A 339 19.38 -18.88 -5.02
CA ALA A 339 19.52 -20.27 -5.46
C ALA A 339 20.47 -21.01 -4.51
N PRO A 340 20.03 -21.35 -3.29
CA PRO A 340 20.86 -22.14 -2.39
C PRO A 340 21.01 -23.55 -2.95
N LEU A 341 22.18 -24.12 -2.75
CA LEU A 341 22.49 -25.51 -3.08
C LEU A 341 22.84 -26.23 -1.79
N ILE A 342 21.96 -27.13 -1.34
CA ILE A 342 22.09 -27.82 -0.06
C ILE A 342 22.11 -29.34 -0.30
N CYS A 343 23.20 -29.99 0.12
CA CYS A 343 23.32 -31.44 0.09
C CYS A 343 23.49 -31.97 1.51
N PRO A 344 22.44 -32.60 2.07
CA PRO A 344 22.54 -33.20 3.40
C PRO A 344 23.71 -34.19 3.47
N GLY A 345 24.65 -33.95 4.39
CA GLY A 345 25.80 -34.82 4.62
C GLY A 345 27.03 -34.60 3.72
N LEU A 346 27.01 -33.64 2.80
CA LEU A 346 28.17 -33.28 1.98
C LEU A 346 28.62 -31.84 2.28
N THR A 347 29.90 -31.66 2.58
CA THR A 347 30.52 -30.34 2.81
C THR A 347 31.24 -29.77 1.59
N ASP A 348 31.45 -30.59 0.55
CA ASP A 348 32.09 -30.17 -0.70
C ASP A 348 31.06 -29.71 -1.74
N ALA A 349 31.20 -28.47 -2.20
CA ALA A 349 30.31 -27.86 -3.18
C ALA A 349 30.36 -28.55 -4.55
N ALA A 350 31.53 -29.08 -4.97
CA ALA A 350 31.67 -29.76 -6.25
C ALA A 350 30.96 -31.12 -6.25
N ALA A 351 31.14 -31.92 -5.19
CA ALA A 351 30.38 -33.14 -4.98
C ALA A 351 28.87 -32.85 -4.93
N CYS A 352 28.46 -31.81 -4.19
CA CYS A 352 27.07 -31.43 -4.04
C CYS A 352 26.38 -31.04 -5.37
N ALA A 353 27.10 -30.39 -6.29
CA ALA A 353 26.55 -30.02 -7.60
C ALA A 353 26.16 -31.23 -8.47
N THR A 354 26.77 -32.40 -8.23
CA THR A 354 26.51 -33.64 -8.98
C THR A 354 25.62 -34.63 -8.25
N ASP A 355 25.36 -34.41 -6.95
CA ASP A 355 24.56 -35.30 -6.12
C ASP A 355 23.10 -35.36 -6.60
N PRO A 356 22.54 -36.55 -6.89
CA PRO A 356 21.13 -36.72 -7.21
C PRO A 356 20.19 -36.40 -6.03
N GLY A 357 20.67 -36.45 -4.78
CA GLY A 357 19.93 -36.09 -3.56
C GLY A 357 19.95 -34.59 -3.20
N ARG A 358 20.56 -33.75 -4.05
CA ARG A 358 20.71 -32.31 -3.77
C ARG A 358 19.38 -31.56 -3.77
N ASN A 359 19.29 -30.58 -2.89
CA ASN A 359 18.20 -29.62 -2.86
C ASN A 359 18.69 -28.29 -3.44
N ALA A 360 18.06 -27.86 -4.52
CA ALA A 360 18.42 -26.66 -5.27
C ALA A 360 17.16 -25.86 -5.65
N PRO A 361 16.42 -25.30 -4.66
CA PRO A 361 15.30 -24.43 -4.95
C PRO A 361 15.78 -23.16 -5.64
N THR A 362 14.96 -22.61 -6.53
CA THR A 362 15.24 -21.33 -7.21
C THR A 362 14.30 -20.25 -6.70
N PHE A 363 14.86 -19.11 -6.27
CA PHE A 363 14.16 -17.92 -5.79
C PHE A 363 14.49 -16.71 -6.70
N GLY A 364 13.80 -16.60 -7.84
CA GLY A 364 13.99 -15.55 -8.83
C GLY A 364 13.88 -14.14 -8.24
N GLY A 365 12.88 -13.92 -7.37
CA GLY A 365 12.68 -12.67 -6.64
C GLY A 365 13.53 -12.51 -5.37
N GLY A 366 14.35 -13.51 -5.02
CA GLY A 366 15.10 -13.58 -3.76
C GLY A 366 14.26 -14.10 -2.59
N ALA A 367 14.94 -14.42 -1.49
CA ALA A 367 14.33 -14.91 -0.26
C ALA A 367 14.66 -14.03 0.96
N THR A 368 13.63 -13.69 1.74
CA THR A 368 13.71 -12.93 3.00
C THR A 368 13.22 -13.80 4.15
N TRP A 369 14.12 -14.27 5.00
CA TRP A 369 13.81 -15.22 6.08
C TRP A 369 13.42 -14.58 7.41
N ASN A 370 13.54 -13.26 7.51
CA ASN A 370 13.28 -12.45 8.69
C ASN A 370 12.20 -11.39 8.41
N ASP A 371 11.21 -11.76 7.60
CA ASP A 371 10.08 -10.87 7.31
C ASP A 371 9.14 -10.77 8.52
N ASN A 372 8.22 -9.80 8.50
CA ASN A 372 7.27 -9.62 9.58
C ASN A 372 6.22 -10.73 9.59
N PHE A 373 5.74 -11.09 10.79
CA PHE A 373 4.54 -11.92 10.92
C PHE A 373 3.33 -11.20 10.33
N VAL A 374 2.61 -11.89 9.45
CA VAL A 374 1.41 -11.36 8.81
C VAL A 374 0.18 -12.08 9.38
N GLN A 375 -0.62 -11.37 10.18
CA GLN A 375 -1.81 -11.95 10.78
C GLN A 375 -2.94 -12.15 9.75
N LEU A 376 -3.44 -13.38 9.63
CA LEU A 376 -4.68 -13.66 8.90
C LEU A 376 -5.89 -13.00 9.58
N PRO A 377 -6.87 -12.48 8.80
CA PRO A 377 -8.13 -11.98 9.32
C PRO A 377 -8.90 -13.08 10.08
N THR A 378 -9.59 -12.71 11.15
CA THR A 378 -10.34 -13.68 11.97
C THR A 378 -11.84 -13.70 11.69
N GLY A 379 -12.31 -12.98 10.67
CA GLY A 379 -13.74 -12.87 10.36
C GLY A 379 -14.01 -12.15 9.04
N ALA A 380 -15.28 -12.09 8.66
CA ALA A 380 -15.75 -11.49 7.40
C ALA A 380 -16.45 -10.12 7.59
N THR A 381 -16.20 -9.42 8.70
CA THR A 381 -16.93 -8.18 9.04
C THR A 381 -16.83 -7.11 7.96
N GLU A 382 -15.65 -6.88 7.38
CA GLU A 382 -15.45 -5.90 6.31
C GLU A 382 -16.24 -6.28 5.04
N GLN A 383 -16.28 -7.58 4.68
CA GLN A 383 -17.07 -8.06 3.54
C GLN A 383 -18.58 -7.95 3.81
N GLN A 384 -19.02 -8.19 5.04
CA GLN A 384 -20.43 -8.02 5.43
C GLN A 384 -20.86 -6.56 5.36
N ILE A 385 -20.03 -5.63 5.86
CA ILE A 385 -20.29 -4.18 5.78
C ILE A 385 -20.36 -3.74 4.32
N ALA A 386 -19.39 -4.14 3.50
CA ALA A 386 -19.39 -3.82 2.07
C ALA A 386 -20.62 -4.42 1.35
N ALA A 387 -20.98 -5.66 1.66
CA ALA A 387 -22.16 -6.31 1.11
C ALA A 387 -23.47 -5.60 1.51
N ALA A 388 -23.58 -5.15 2.77
CA ALA A 388 -24.74 -4.40 3.25
C ALA A 388 -24.86 -3.02 2.59
N ALA A 389 -23.73 -2.33 2.35
CA ALA A 389 -23.71 -0.99 1.78
C ALA A 389 -24.18 -0.96 0.32
N SER A 390 -23.65 -1.85 -0.54
CA SER A 390 -23.98 -1.88 -1.97
C SER A 390 -23.69 -3.24 -2.63
N GLY A 391 -23.58 -4.33 -1.86
CA GLY A 391 -23.37 -5.68 -2.38
C GLY A 391 -24.58 -6.60 -2.16
N LEU A 392 -24.32 -7.90 -1.94
CA LEU A 392 -25.32 -8.91 -1.60
C LEU A 392 -24.99 -9.52 -0.23
N LEU A 393 -25.74 -9.18 0.80
CA LEU A 393 -25.63 -9.83 2.12
C LEU A 393 -26.69 -10.93 2.22
N LEU A 394 -26.26 -12.18 2.20
CA LEU A 394 -27.13 -13.36 2.21
C LEU A 394 -27.12 -14.00 3.60
N GLY A 395 -28.25 -13.91 4.31
CA GLY A 395 -28.41 -14.48 5.65
C GLY A 395 -28.71 -15.98 5.61
N GLY A 396 -27.73 -16.83 5.96
CA GLY A 396 -27.88 -18.28 6.04
C GLY A 396 -27.04 -19.06 5.03
N HIS A 397 -27.34 -20.35 4.89
CA HIS A 397 -26.63 -21.24 3.97
C HIS A 397 -27.16 -21.10 2.54
N VAL A 398 -26.25 -20.92 1.60
CA VAL A 398 -26.56 -20.86 0.17
C VAL A 398 -26.31 -22.24 -0.43
N SER A 399 -27.39 -22.88 -0.89
CA SER A 399 -27.33 -24.22 -1.49
C SER A 399 -26.68 -24.21 -2.87
N GLU A 400 -26.84 -23.12 -3.62
CA GLU A 400 -26.23 -22.92 -4.93
C GLU A 400 -25.90 -21.45 -5.15
N LEU A 401 -24.70 -21.17 -5.66
CA LEU A 401 -24.25 -19.85 -6.08
C LEU A 401 -23.55 -19.99 -7.44
N GLN A 402 -24.21 -19.51 -8.50
CA GLN A 402 -23.69 -19.57 -9.86
C GLN A 402 -23.19 -18.20 -10.34
N LEU A 403 -21.98 -18.17 -10.87
CA LEU A 403 -21.39 -17.01 -11.55
C LEU A 403 -21.38 -17.27 -13.07
N GLY A 404 -21.87 -16.34 -13.87
CA GLY A 404 -21.87 -16.52 -15.32
C GLY A 404 -22.07 -15.22 -16.07
N GLN A 405 -22.39 -15.33 -17.35
CA GLN A 405 -22.71 -14.18 -18.18
C GLN A 405 -24.11 -14.30 -18.76
N VAL A 406 -24.71 -13.14 -19.04
CA VAL A 406 -26.00 -13.05 -19.72
C VAL A 406 -26.01 -11.79 -20.59
N ASN A 407 -26.62 -11.89 -21.77
CA ASN A 407 -26.84 -10.74 -22.64
C ASN A 407 -28.21 -10.13 -22.32
N VAL A 408 -28.22 -8.86 -21.90
CA VAL A 408 -29.45 -8.10 -21.63
C VAL A 408 -29.45 -6.86 -22.50
N GLY A 409 -30.41 -6.76 -23.42
CA GLY A 409 -30.49 -5.62 -24.35
C GLY A 409 -29.23 -5.41 -25.20
N GLY A 410 -28.56 -6.50 -25.58
CA GLY A 410 -27.30 -6.45 -26.36
C GLY A 410 -26.04 -6.15 -25.54
N THR A 411 -26.16 -5.93 -24.23
CA THR A 411 -25.01 -5.74 -23.33
C THR A 411 -24.68 -7.04 -22.62
N SER A 412 -23.42 -7.48 -22.68
CA SER A 412 -22.93 -8.59 -21.85
C SER A 412 -22.84 -8.13 -20.39
N MET A 413 -23.53 -8.82 -19.51
CA MET A 413 -23.61 -8.54 -18.08
C MET A 413 -23.08 -9.72 -17.28
N GLN A 414 -22.51 -9.42 -16.11
CA GLN A 414 -22.20 -10.45 -15.11
C GLN A 414 -23.50 -10.94 -14.48
N ARG A 415 -23.77 -12.24 -14.58
CA ARG A 415 -24.89 -12.92 -13.91
C ARG A 415 -24.44 -13.49 -12.56
N VAL A 416 -25.28 -13.33 -11.55
CA VAL A 416 -25.16 -13.96 -10.23
C VAL A 416 -26.49 -14.63 -9.92
N THR A 417 -26.47 -15.95 -9.76
CA THR A 417 -27.66 -16.72 -9.36
C THR A 417 -27.41 -17.35 -8.01
N TYR A 418 -28.36 -17.29 -7.08
CA TYR A 418 -28.21 -17.96 -5.79
C TYR A 418 -29.52 -18.57 -5.32
N THR A 419 -29.42 -19.66 -4.56
CA THR A 419 -30.56 -20.35 -3.94
C THR A 419 -30.43 -20.35 -2.42
N LEU A 420 -31.28 -19.56 -1.77
CA LEU A 420 -31.35 -19.41 -0.32
C LEU A 420 -32.74 -19.83 0.15
N ASN A 421 -32.81 -20.72 1.15
CA ASN A 421 -34.07 -21.25 1.69
C ASN A 421 -35.02 -21.81 0.61
N GLY A 422 -34.47 -22.46 -0.42
CA GLY A 422 -35.22 -23.00 -1.55
C GLY A 422 -35.69 -21.99 -2.60
N VAL A 423 -35.42 -20.69 -2.40
CA VAL A 423 -35.77 -19.63 -3.36
C VAL A 423 -34.54 -19.28 -4.19
N THR A 424 -34.68 -19.43 -5.52
CA THR A 424 -33.63 -19.03 -6.48
C THR A 424 -33.84 -17.60 -6.95
N THR A 425 -32.83 -16.76 -6.80
CA THR A 425 -32.80 -15.39 -7.32
C THR A 425 -31.72 -15.26 -8.38
N GLN A 426 -32.06 -14.60 -9.49
CA GLN A 426 -31.14 -14.34 -10.59
C GLN A 426 -30.95 -12.84 -10.75
N LEU A 427 -29.69 -12.40 -10.67
CA LEU A 427 -29.28 -11.01 -10.80
C LEU A 427 -28.29 -10.87 -11.95
N ALA A 428 -28.25 -9.68 -12.53
CA ALA A 428 -27.24 -9.29 -13.51
C ALA A 428 -26.80 -7.86 -13.31
N TYR A 429 -25.54 -7.53 -13.60
CA TYR A 429 -25.07 -6.15 -13.64
C TYR A 429 -24.10 -5.92 -14.79
N GLY A 430 -24.14 -4.72 -15.37
CA GLY A 430 -23.27 -4.33 -16.47
C GLY A 430 -22.01 -3.56 -16.02
N PRO A 431 -21.22 -3.05 -16.98
CA PRO A 431 -20.06 -2.20 -16.70
C PRO A 431 -20.39 -0.96 -15.85
N ASP A 432 -21.62 -0.46 -15.93
CA ASP A 432 -22.14 0.68 -15.17
C ASP A 432 -22.56 0.33 -13.73
N LYS A 433 -22.35 -0.93 -13.31
CA LYS A 433 -22.67 -1.45 -11.97
C LYS A 433 -24.14 -1.41 -11.59
N LYS A 434 -25.04 -1.16 -12.53
CA LYS A 434 -26.50 -1.16 -12.29
C LYS A 434 -27.01 -2.58 -12.21
N LEU A 435 -27.73 -2.88 -11.12
CA LEU A 435 -28.24 -4.20 -10.81
C LEU A 435 -29.63 -4.40 -11.43
N MET A 436 -29.77 -5.52 -12.13
CA MET A 436 -30.99 -6.02 -12.72
C MET A 436 -31.38 -7.33 -12.03
N ILE A 437 -32.67 -7.61 -11.93
CA ILE A 437 -33.24 -8.84 -11.38
C ILE A 437 -34.14 -9.49 -12.43
N LEU A 438 -34.06 -10.80 -12.57
CA LEU A 438 -34.96 -11.55 -13.45
C LEU A 438 -36.29 -11.76 -12.72
N ASP A 439 -37.37 -11.20 -13.25
CA ASP A 439 -38.69 -11.35 -12.66
C ASP A 439 -39.34 -12.71 -12.98
N ALA A 440 -40.52 -12.96 -12.41
CA ALA A 440 -41.27 -14.19 -12.62
C ALA A 440 -41.67 -14.43 -14.09
N ASN A 441 -41.73 -13.38 -14.91
CA ASN A 441 -42.05 -13.45 -16.34
C ASN A 441 -40.80 -13.66 -17.21
N GLN A 442 -39.64 -13.94 -16.60
CA GLN A 442 -38.36 -14.08 -17.28
C GLN A 442 -37.89 -12.79 -17.98
N VAL A 443 -38.28 -11.63 -17.44
CA VAL A 443 -37.85 -10.32 -17.95
C VAL A 443 -36.88 -9.67 -16.94
N TRP A 444 -35.78 -9.13 -17.44
CA TRP A 444 -34.83 -8.38 -16.63
C TRP A 444 -35.39 -7.01 -16.28
N GLN A 445 -35.53 -6.73 -14.99
CA GLN A 445 -36.02 -5.46 -14.45
C GLN A 445 -34.94 -4.75 -13.64
N PRO A 446 -34.93 -3.40 -13.59
CA PRO A 446 -34.11 -2.66 -12.63
C PRO A 446 -34.39 -3.15 -11.20
N THR A 447 -33.38 -3.17 -10.34
CA THR A 447 -33.54 -3.63 -8.95
C THR A 447 -33.73 -2.45 -7.99
N LEU A 448 -34.58 -2.57 -6.98
CA LEU A 448 -34.67 -1.67 -5.84
C LEU A 448 -34.21 -2.40 -4.56
N ARG A 449 -33.42 -1.71 -3.73
CA ARG A 449 -33.08 -2.16 -2.37
C ARG A 449 -34.18 -1.68 -1.42
N VAL A 450 -34.89 -2.62 -0.81
CA VAL A 450 -35.93 -2.33 0.18
C VAL A 450 -35.42 -2.80 1.53
N THR A 451 -35.12 -1.85 2.41
CA THR A 451 -34.78 -2.13 3.80
C THR A 451 -36.07 -2.23 4.61
N SER A 452 -36.25 -3.35 5.29
CA SER A 452 -37.36 -3.58 6.22
C SER A 452 -36.79 -3.80 7.62
N ILE A 453 -37.37 -3.13 8.62
CA ILE A 453 -37.06 -3.39 10.02
C ILE A 453 -38.11 -4.36 10.54
N ASN A 454 -37.67 -5.50 11.06
CA ASN A 454 -38.57 -6.38 11.79
C ASN A 454 -38.95 -5.68 13.11
N SER A 455 -40.22 -5.32 13.25
CA SER A 455 -40.73 -4.56 14.40
C SER A 455 -40.64 -5.30 15.74
N LEU A 456 -40.43 -6.62 15.72
CA LEU A 456 -40.30 -7.45 16.92
C LEU A 456 -38.84 -7.68 17.34
N THR A 457 -37.91 -7.73 16.38
CA THR A 457 -36.49 -8.02 16.67
C THR A 457 -35.57 -6.82 16.51
N GLY A 458 -36.06 -5.73 15.91
CA GLY A 458 -35.25 -4.58 15.52
C GLY A 458 -34.22 -4.88 14.44
N MET A 459 -34.23 -6.09 13.85
CA MET A 459 -33.28 -6.45 12.80
C MET A 459 -33.67 -5.82 11.46
N GLU A 460 -32.71 -5.14 10.85
CA GLU A 460 -32.79 -4.68 9.46
C GLU A 460 -32.54 -5.83 8.49
N SER A 461 -33.41 -5.96 7.49
CA SER A 461 -33.26 -6.88 6.37
C SER A 461 -33.41 -6.10 5.07
N THR A 462 -32.39 -6.18 4.20
CA THR A 462 -32.41 -5.56 2.88
C THR A 462 -32.79 -6.60 1.82
N ALA A 463 -33.99 -6.47 1.25
CA ALA A 463 -34.43 -7.29 0.14
C ALA A 463 -34.15 -6.58 -1.21
N LEU A 464 -33.88 -7.38 -2.24
CA LEU A 464 -33.82 -6.91 -3.62
C LEU A 464 -35.12 -7.28 -4.33
N VAL A 465 -35.82 -6.27 -4.85
CA VAL A 465 -37.10 -6.45 -5.55
C VAL A 465 -37.06 -5.82 -6.94
N PRO A 466 -37.87 -6.31 -7.90
CA PRO A 466 -38.04 -5.64 -9.19
C PRO A 466 -38.54 -4.20 -9.02
N ASN A 467 -38.01 -3.28 -9.82
CA ASN A 467 -38.35 -1.86 -9.85
C ASN A 467 -38.66 -1.39 -11.29
N PRO A 468 -39.77 -1.85 -11.89
CA PRO A 468 -40.08 -1.54 -13.28
C PRO A 468 -40.16 -0.03 -13.52
N GLY A 469 -39.37 0.48 -14.47
CA GLY A 469 -39.33 1.91 -14.80
C GLY A 469 -38.56 2.81 -13.81
N GLY A 470 -38.06 2.26 -12.70
CA GLY A 470 -37.27 3.00 -11.72
C GLY A 470 -35.76 2.94 -11.96
N ALA A 471 -35.01 3.75 -11.20
CA ALA A 471 -33.55 3.69 -11.22
C ALA A 471 -33.04 2.38 -10.56
N PRO A 472 -32.12 1.65 -11.19
CA PRO A 472 -31.56 0.43 -10.61
C PRO A 472 -30.59 0.74 -9.47
N ALA A 473 -30.59 -0.11 -8.45
CA ALA A 473 -29.61 -0.11 -7.39
C ALA A 473 -28.20 -0.41 -7.94
N LEU A 474 -27.17 0.09 -7.27
CA LEU A 474 -25.77 -0.21 -7.61
C LEU A 474 -25.31 -1.52 -6.94
N PHE A 475 -24.35 -2.17 -7.59
CA PHE A 475 -23.65 -3.34 -7.09
C PHE A 475 -22.14 -3.12 -7.03
N ASN A 476 -21.55 -3.26 -5.84
CA ASN A 476 -20.12 -3.04 -5.60
C ASN A 476 -19.23 -4.27 -5.87
N GLY A 477 -19.80 -5.40 -6.27
CA GLY A 477 -19.04 -6.63 -6.53
C GLY A 477 -18.90 -7.58 -5.33
N VAL A 478 -19.42 -7.23 -4.16
CA VAL A 478 -19.25 -8.05 -2.94
C VAL A 478 -20.50 -8.89 -2.66
N ILE A 479 -20.30 -10.20 -2.48
CA ILE A 479 -21.31 -11.17 -2.07
C ILE A 479 -20.84 -11.75 -0.73
N ALA A 480 -21.54 -11.46 0.36
CA ALA A 480 -21.23 -11.99 1.68
C ALA A 480 -22.33 -12.95 2.15
N VAL A 481 -21.95 -14.17 2.52
CA VAL A 481 -22.84 -15.25 2.97
C VAL A 481 -22.59 -15.50 4.45
N LEU A 482 -23.64 -15.33 5.27
CA LEU A 482 -23.63 -15.66 6.70
C LEU A 482 -23.95 -17.14 6.90
N GLY A 483 -23.06 -18.00 6.39
CA GLY A 483 -23.21 -19.44 6.39
C GLY A 483 -22.22 -20.12 5.45
N ASN A 484 -22.65 -21.24 4.87
CA ASN A 484 -21.87 -22.03 3.91
C ASN A 484 -22.36 -21.76 2.49
N VAL A 485 -21.48 -21.92 1.51
CA VAL A 485 -21.83 -22.01 0.09
C VAL A 485 -21.59 -23.46 -0.36
N GLN A 486 -22.66 -24.22 -0.58
CA GLN A 486 -22.57 -25.66 -0.83
C GLN A 486 -22.18 -26.02 -2.27
N ASN A 487 -22.44 -25.12 -3.22
CA ASN A 487 -22.21 -25.34 -4.64
C ASN A 487 -21.91 -24.00 -5.34
N LEU A 488 -20.65 -23.56 -5.28
CA LEU A 488 -20.13 -22.44 -6.06
C LEU A 488 -19.70 -22.94 -7.45
N ASN A 489 -20.40 -22.51 -8.49
CA ASN A 489 -20.16 -22.96 -9.86
C ASN A 489 -20.26 -21.82 -10.90
N GLY A 490 -19.81 -22.08 -12.12
CA GLY A 490 -19.79 -21.16 -13.25
C GLY A 490 -21.07 -21.21 -14.12
N GLY A 491 -22.13 -21.88 -13.63
CA GLY A 491 -23.35 -22.16 -14.38
C GLY A 491 -23.22 -23.28 -15.42
N PRO A 492 -24.28 -23.52 -16.22
CA PRO A 492 -24.39 -24.70 -17.10
C PRO A 492 -23.28 -24.83 -18.16
N GLY A 493 -22.69 -23.72 -18.61
CA GLY A 493 -21.64 -23.72 -19.62
C GLY A 493 -20.21 -23.84 -19.07
N ALA A 494 -20.03 -23.82 -17.73
CA ALA A 494 -18.70 -23.77 -17.12
C ALA A 494 -17.83 -24.97 -17.48
N ASN A 495 -18.44 -26.16 -17.57
CA ASN A 495 -17.75 -27.40 -17.87
C ASN A 495 -17.87 -27.80 -19.37
N ALA A 496 -18.45 -26.94 -20.21
CA ALA A 496 -18.49 -27.17 -21.66
C ALA A 496 -17.09 -27.01 -22.28
N THR A 497 -16.86 -27.49 -23.51
CA THR A 497 -15.59 -27.27 -24.23
C THR A 497 -15.89 -26.51 -25.52
N PRO A 498 -15.43 -25.25 -25.68
CA PRO A 498 -14.71 -24.43 -24.69
C PRO A 498 -15.59 -24.01 -23.49
N HIS A 499 -14.96 -23.71 -22.35
CA HIS A 499 -15.67 -23.29 -21.13
C HIS A 499 -16.36 -21.93 -21.33
N ALA A 500 -17.63 -21.82 -20.93
CA ALA A 500 -18.27 -20.52 -20.82
C ALA A 500 -17.66 -19.75 -19.63
N PRO A 501 -17.26 -18.47 -19.79
CA PRO A 501 -16.59 -17.75 -18.72
C PRO A 501 -17.56 -17.38 -17.60
N SER A 502 -17.14 -17.61 -16.37
CA SER A 502 -17.92 -17.35 -15.16
C SER A 502 -17.88 -15.88 -14.74
N VAL A 503 -16.80 -15.17 -15.09
CA VAL A 503 -16.59 -13.75 -14.78
C VAL A 503 -16.48 -12.93 -16.07
N ALA A 504 -17.40 -11.99 -16.27
CA ALA A 504 -17.42 -11.09 -17.42
C ALA A 504 -16.19 -10.17 -17.44
N GLU A 505 -15.77 -9.70 -18.62
CA GLU A 505 -14.53 -8.93 -18.83
C GLU A 505 -14.42 -7.66 -17.97
N HIS A 506 -15.55 -7.06 -17.59
CA HIS A 506 -15.67 -5.84 -16.80
C HIS A 506 -15.94 -6.10 -15.30
N ALA A 507 -16.12 -7.37 -14.91
CA ALA A 507 -16.64 -7.74 -13.60
C ALA A 507 -15.52 -8.04 -12.60
N ALA A 508 -15.52 -7.34 -11.48
CA ALA A 508 -14.71 -7.67 -10.33
C ALA A 508 -15.64 -8.13 -9.21
N LEU A 509 -15.37 -9.29 -8.62
CA LEU A 509 -16.25 -9.95 -7.64
C LEU A 509 -15.45 -10.47 -6.44
N THR A 510 -16.06 -10.39 -5.25
CA THR A 510 -15.62 -11.13 -4.07
C THR A 510 -16.80 -11.92 -3.52
N VAL A 511 -16.65 -13.24 -3.42
CA VAL A 511 -17.57 -14.15 -2.75
C VAL A 511 -16.98 -14.49 -1.39
N ALA A 512 -17.60 -14.02 -0.31
CA ALA A 512 -17.18 -14.27 1.05
C ALA A 512 -18.21 -15.09 1.82
N ALA A 513 -17.78 -16.04 2.63
CA ALA A 513 -18.62 -16.83 3.51
C ALA A 513 -18.05 -16.88 4.93
N THR A 514 -18.93 -16.95 5.94
CA THR A 514 -18.51 -17.19 7.33
C THR A 514 -18.12 -18.65 7.57
N GLY A 515 -18.66 -19.59 6.79
CA GLY A 515 -18.31 -21.01 6.83
C GLY A 515 -17.69 -21.49 5.51
N ASP A 516 -17.89 -22.77 5.19
CA ASP A 516 -17.23 -23.43 4.06
C ASP A 516 -17.75 -22.93 2.70
N ILE A 517 -16.87 -22.92 1.69
CA ILE A 517 -17.23 -22.70 0.28
C ILE A 517 -16.79 -23.91 -0.53
N ALA A 518 -17.75 -24.61 -1.14
CA ALA A 518 -17.48 -25.76 -2.00
C ALA A 518 -17.51 -25.35 -3.47
N ILE A 519 -16.37 -25.45 -4.17
CA ILE A 519 -16.23 -25.18 -5.60
C ILE A 519 -16.44 -26.49 -6.37
N THR A 520 -17.35 -26.48 -7.33
CA THR A 520 -17.87 -27.68 -7.99
C THR A 520 -17.80 -27.62 -9.52
N SER A 521 -17.27 -26.56 -10.11
CA SER A 521 -17.07 -26.45 -11.56
C SER A 521 -15.87 -25.58 -11.88
N ASN A 522 -15.54 -25.47 -13.16
CA ASN A 522 -14.63 -24.42 -13.62
C ASN A 522 -15.18 -23.04 -13.25
N LEU A 523 -14.26 -22.11 -12.97
CA LEU A 523 -14.54 -20.70 -12.70
C LEU A 523 -13.55 -19.88 -13.51
N THR A 524 -13.89 -19.48 -14.73
CA THR A 524 -12.94 -18.83 -15.64
C THR A 524 -13.27 -17.37 -15.94
N TYR A 525 -12.23 -16.60 -16.23
CA TYR A 525 -12.35 -15.22 -16.68
C TYR A 525 -12.66 -15.15 -18.17
N ALA A 526 -13.49 -14.19 -18.58
CA ALA A 526 -13.73 -13.90 -20.00
C ALA A 526 -12.49 -13.34 -20.70
N SER A 527 -11.67 -12.55 -19.99
CA SER A 527 -10.43 -11.95 -20.52
C SER A 527 -9.28 -12.18 -19.52
N PRO A 528 -8.70 -13.39 -19.47
CA PRO A 528 -7.66 -13.70 -18.49
C PRO A 528 -6.38 -12.87 -18.74
N PRO A 529 -5.68 -12.41 -17.69
CA PRO A 529 -4.45 -11.63 -17.82
C PRO A 529 -3.26 -12.46 -18.32
N CYS A 530 -3.27 -13.76 -18.04
CA CYS A 530 -2.23 -14.70 -18.40
C CYS A 530 -2.80 -15.87 -19.20
N SER A 531 -1.96 -16.50 -20.00
CA SER A 531 -2.26 -17.69 -20.78
C SER A 531 -1.15 -18.74 -20.67
N GLY A 532 -1.55 -20.00 -20.81
CA GLY A 532 -0.64 -21.15 -20.69
C GLY A 532 -0.24 -21.43 -19.24
N GLU A 533 0.85 -22.17 -19.11
CA GLU A 533 1.29 -22.80 -17.86
C GLU A 533 2.79 -22.63 -17.65
N HIS A 534 3.24 -22.83 -16.42
CA HIS A 534 4.66 -22.99 -16.14
C HIS A 534 5.15 -24.32 -16.70
N THR A 535 6.20 -24.28 -17.51
CA THR A 535 6.81 -25.49 -18.08
C THR A 535 8.25 -25.60 -17.62
N ARG A 536 8.65 -26.80 -17.21
CA ARG A 536 10.05 -27.10 -16.89
C ARG A 536 10.68 -27.85 -18.05
N ASP A 537 11.73 -27.28 -18.62
CA ASP A 537 12.47 -27.90 -19.72
C ASP A 537 13.31 -29.07 -19.23
N ALA A 538 13.77 -29.92 -20.15
CA ALA A 538 14.65 -31.05 -19.84
C ALA A 538 15.96 -30.63 -19.12
N GLY A 539 16.40 -29.39 -19.29
CA GLY A 539 17.55 -28.80 -18.60
C GLY A 539 17.25 -28.32 -17.16
N GLY A 540 15.99 -28.38 -16.70
CA GLY A 540 15.57 -27.96 -15.36
C GLY A 540 15.17 -26.48 -15.24
N THR A 541 15.44 -25.67 -16.27
CA THR A 541 14.96 -24.27 -16.38
C THR A 541 13.44 -24.23 -16.47
N VAL A 542 12.82 -23.24 -15.84
CA VAL A 542 11.38 -23.02 -15.89
C VAL A 542 11.06 -21.85 -16.81
N THR A 543 10.17 -22.08 -17.77
CA THR A 543 9.56 -21.06 -18.62
C THR A 543 8.22 -20.64 -18.00
N PRO A 544 8.07 -19.38 -17.53
CA PRO A 544 6.83 -18.90 -16.94
C PRO A 544 5.68 -18.81 -17.95
N ALA A 545 4.43 -18.82 -17.44
CA ALA A 545 3.25 -18.55 -18.25
C ALA A 545 3.28 -17.10 -18.77
N SER A 546 2.65 -16.86 -19.92
CA SER A 546 2.69 -15.55 -20.58
C SER A 546 1.59 -14.64 -20.06
N CYS A 547 1.94 -13.48 -19.49
CA CYS A 547 0.99 -12.50 -18.97
C CYS A 547 1.06 -11.20 -19.76
N THR A 548 0.31 -11.11 -20.87
CA THR A 548 0.31 -9.96 -21.78
C THR A 548 -0.95 -9.09 -21.67
N ASN A 549 -2.03 -9.59 -21.07
CA ASN A 549 -3.34 -8.92 -21.00
C ASN A 549 -3.57 -8.22 -19.64
N LEU A 550 -2.61 -7.40 -19.22
CA LEU A 550 -2.62 -6.76 -17.90
C LEU A 550 -3.68 -5.65 -17.75
N ALA A 551 -4.24 -5.17 -18.86
CA ALA A 551 -5.30 -4.15 -18.85
C ALA A 551 -6.70 -4.71 -18.51
N SER A 552 -6.88 -6.04 -18.54
CA SER A 552 -8.14 -6.72 -18.22
C SER A 552 -8.67 -6.34 -16.83
N LYS A 553 -10.00 -6.36 -16.66
CA LYS A 553 -10.67 -5.94 -15.40
C LYS A 553 -11.33 -7.08 -14.64
N ASN A 554 -11.54 -8.23 -15.28
CA ASN A 554 -12.11 -9.39 -14.61
C ASN A 554 -11.26 -9.89 -13.45
N LEU A 555 -11.87 -10.01 -12.27
CA LEU A 555 -11.23 -10.44 -11.04
C LEU A 555 -12.23 -11.20 -10.17
N LEU A 556 -11.78 -12.29 -9.55
CA LEU A 556 -12.56 -13.05 -8.58
C LEU A 556 -11.75 -13.31 -7.32
N GLY A 557 -12.29 -12.90 -6.18
CA GLY A 557 -11.85 -13.31 -4.86
C GLY A 557 -12.87 -14.26 -4.23
N ILE A 558 -12.39 -15.32 -3.59
CA ILE A 558 -13.22 -16.26 -2.84
C ILE A 558 -12.65 -16.35 -1.43
N VAL A 559 -13.48 -16.07 -0.42
CA VAL A 559 -13.05 -15.96 0.98
C VAL A 559 -13.92 -16.83 1.87
N SER A 560 -13.34 -17.81 2.54
CA SER A 560 -13.94 -18.47 3.69
C SER A 560 -13.27 -17.96 4.96
N SER A 561 -14.01 -17.21 5.78
CA SER A 561 -13.43 -16.57 6.97
C SER A 561 -13.33 -17.49 8.19
N GLY A 562 -14.25 -18.46 8.33
CA GLY A 562 -14.29 -19.41 9.44
C GLY A 562 -14.20 -20.88 9.04
N GLY A 563 -14.23 -21.19 7.74
CA GLY A 563 -14.21 -22.56 7.22
C GLY A 563 -13.08 -22.82 6.23
N HIS A 564 -13.28 -23.86 5.42
CA HIS A 564 -12.42 -24.26 4.32
C HIS A 564 -12.97 -23.77 2.97
N ILE A 565 -12.08 -23.65 2.00
CA ILE A 565 -12.47 -23.66 0.59
C ILE A 565 -12.22 -25.07 0.08
N GLU A 566 -13.29 -25.74 -0.36
CA GLU A 566 -13.27 -27.13 -0.75
C GLU A 566 -13.41 -27.29 -2.25
N LEU A 567 -12.38 -27.85 -2.86
CA LEU A 567 -12.37 -28.27 -4.25
C LEU A 567 -13.03 -29.65 -4.29
N VAL A 568 -14.26 -29.73 -4.76
CA VAL A 568 -15.08 -30.94 -4.61
C VAL A 568 -14.64 -31.99 -5.62
N ASN A 569 -13.94 -33.02 -5.14
CA ASN A 569 -13.58 -34.19 -5.94
C ASN A 569 -14.85 -35.01 -6.25
N PRO A 570 -15.10 -35.43 -7.51
CA PRO A 570 -16.19 -36.34 -7.85
C PRO A 570 -16.24 -37.60 -7.00
N ALA A 571 -15.10 -38.15 -6.61
CA ALA A 571 -15.03 -39.35 -5.78
C ALA A 571 -15.49 -39.12 -4.33
N SER A 572 -15.46 -37.87 -3.85
CA SER A 572 -15.93 -37.51 -2.51
C SER A 572 -17.45 -37.40 -2.40
N CYS A 573 -18.19 -37.58 -3.52
CA CYS A 573 -19.64 -37.56 -3.51
C CYS A 573 -20.21 -38.72 -2.68
N PRO A 574 -21.20 -38.49 -1.79
CA PRO A 574 -21.69 -39.50 -0.84
C PRO A 574 -22.20 -40.81 -1.46
N ALA A 575 -22.75 -40.76 -2.69
CA ALA A 575 -23.26 -41.93 -3.39
C ALA A 575 -22.39 -42.33 -4.60
N GLY A 576 -21.14 -41.85 -4.65
CA GLY A 576 -20.18 -42.12 -5.73
C GLY A 576 -20.09 -41.02 -6.78
N ALA A 577 -19.13 -41.14 -7.70
CA ALA A 577 -18.88 -40.14 -8.73
C ALA A 577 -20.13 -39.87 -9.60
N GLY A 578 -20.43 -38.59 -9.83
CA GLY A 578 -21.60 -38.15 -10.60
C GLY A 578 -22.90 -38.02 -9.80
N THR A 579 -22.90 -38.36 -8.51
CA THR A 579 -24.10 -38.24 -7.65
C THR A 579 -24.23 -36.90 -6.94
N CYS A 580 -23.24 -36.02 -7.07
CA CYS A 580 -23.25 -34.67 -6.55
C CYS A 580 -22.51 -33.72 -7.51
N ALA A 581 -22.72 -32.41 -7.37
CA ALA A 581 -21.96 -31.42 -8.12
C ALA A 581 -20.48 -31.47 -7.69
N ALA A 582 -19.58 -31.62 -8.65
CA ALA A 582 -18.16 -31.81 -8.41
C ALA A 582 -17.32 -31.33 -9.60
N LEU A 583 -16.07 -30.98 -9.33
CA LEU A 583 -15.13 -30.46 -10.32
C LEU A 583 -14.88 -31.46 -11.46
N PRO A 584 -14.74 -31.00 -12.71
CA PRO A 584 -14.32 -31.85 -13.82
C PRO A 584 -12.83 -32.19 -13.72
N ALA A 585 -12.35 -33.15 -14.51
CA ALA A 585 -10.92 -33.36 -14.70
C ALA A 585 -10.28 -32.11 -15.35
N ASN A 586 -9.01 -31.83 -15.03
CA ASN A 586 -8.28 -30.63 -15.48
C ASN A 586 -9.04 -29.32 -15.21
N ALA A 587 -9.56 -29.17 -13.99
CA ALA A 587 -10.41 -28.03 -13.65
C ALA A 587 -9.63 -26.71 -13.70
N SER A 588 -10.25 -25.69 -14.28
CA SER A 588 -9.69 -24.34 -14.39
C SER A 588 -10.40 -23.38 -13.45
N ILE A 589 -9.64 -22.75 -12.54
CA ILE A 589 -10.11 -21.79 -11.55
C ILE A 589 -9.29 -20.51 -11.71
N HIS A 590 -9.94 -19.41 -12.01
CA HIS A 590 -9.34 -18.09 -12.09
C HIS A 590 -9.86 -17.28 -10.90
N ALA A 591 -9.13 -17.31 -9.79
CA ALA A 591 -9.50 -16.64 -8.56
C ALA A 591 -8.33 -16.54 -7.57
N VAL A 592 -8.45 -15.60 -6.64
CA VAL A 592 -7.70 -15.66 -5.38
C VAL A 592 -8.57 -16.35 -4.34
N LEU A 593 -8.07 -17.43 -3.77
CA LEU A 593 -8.76 -18.23 -2.77
C LEU A 593 -8.16 -17.94 -1.39
N MET A 594 -9.00 -17.61 -0.41
CA MET A 594 -8.57 -17.32 0.94
C MET A 594 -9.41 -18.07 1.98
N ALA A 595 -8.79 -18.99 2.72
CA ALA A 595 -9.36 -19.65 3.88
C ALA A 595 -8.70 -19.10 5.16
N SER A 596 -9.33 -18.13 5.83
CA SER A 596 -8.66 -17.35 6.88
C SER A 596 -8.39 -18.14 8.16
N GLN A 597 -9.26 -19.10 8.49
CA GLN A 597 -9.10 -20.00 9.63
C GLN A 597 -8.90 -21.47 9.22
N GLY A 598 -9.34 -21.84 8.01
CA GLY A 598 -9.19 -23.17 7.45
C GLY A 598 -8.08 -23.27 6.41
N SER A 599 -8.35 -24.05 5.36
CA SER A 599 -7.40 -24.40 4.32
C SER A 599 -8.10 -24.44 2.96
N VAL A 600 -7.35 -24.29 1.87
CA VAL A 600 -7.86 -24.56 0.52
C VAL A 600 -7.53 -26.01 0.18
N ARG A 601 -8.51 -26.91 0.22
CA ARG A 601 -8.27 -28.36 0.14
C ARG A 601 -9.14 -29.05 -0.90
N VAL A 602 -8.66 -30.17 -1.41
CA VAL A 602 -9.50 -31.11 -2.16
C VAL A 602 -10.29 -31.98 -1.18
N ARG A 603 -11.62 -31.96 -1.28
CA ARG A 603 -12.48 -32.82 -0.45
C ARG A 603 -12.22 -34.28 -0.83
N GLY A 604 -11.98 -35.13 0.17
CA GLY A 604 -11.68 -36.55 -0.06
C GLY A 604 -10.26 -36.86 -0.53
N ALA A 605 -9.30 -35.95 -0.34
CA ALA A 605 -7.90 -36.13 -0.78
C ALA A 605 -7.17 -37.37 -0.22
N ALA A 606 -7.67 -37.96 0.87
CA ALA A 606 -7.12 -39.17 1.48
C ALA A 606 -7.78 -40.47 0.99
N GLN A 607 -8.82 -40.40 0.15
CA GLN A 607 -9.51 -41.60 -0.34
C GLN A 607 -8.67 -42.26 -1.43
N THR A 608 -8.14 -43.45 -1.13
CA THR A 608 -7.45 -44.32 -2.09
C THR A 608 -8.50 -44.89 -3.05
N LEU A 609 -8.55 -44.37 -4.27
CA LEU A 609 -9.43 -44.90 -5.30
C LEU A 609 -8.73 -46.08 -5.98
N GLY A 610 -9.41 -47.22 -6.02
CA GLY A 610 -8.96 -48.38 -6.80
C GLY A 610 -8.89 -48.01 -8.28
N ALA A 611 -7.73 -48.26 -8.90
CA ALA A 611 -7.29 -47.79 -10.23
C ALA A 611 -7.09 -46.25 -10.31
N PRO A 612 -6.07 -45.75 -11.04
CA PRO A 612 -5.69 -44.33 -10.99
C PRO A 612 -6.77 -43.48 -11.65
N PHE A 613 -7.67 -42.91 -10.84
CA PHE A 613 -8.45 -41.74 -11.24
C PHE A 613 -7.50 -40.55 -11.35
N ALA A 614 -6.76 -40.48 -12.47
CA ALA A 614 -5.95 -39.32 -12.80
C ALA A 614 -6.90 -38.18 -13.22
N LEU A 615 -7.36 -37.39 -12.25
CA LEU A 615 -8.20 -36.22 -12.49
C LEU A 615 -7.44 -35.06 -13.16
N GLY A 616 -6.15 -35.25 -13.46
CA GLY A 616 -5.28 -34.24 -14.04
C GLY A 616 -4.89 -33.18 -13.01
N ASP A 617 -4.67 -31.95 -13.47
CA ASP A 617 -4.26 -30.83 -12.61
C ASP A 617 -5.42 -29.89 -12.29
N ILE A 618 -5.34 -29.18 -11.17
CA ILE A 618 -6.11 -27.95 -10.98
C ILE A 618 -5.27 -26.80 -11.51
N HIS A 619 -5.78 -26.14 -12.54
CA HIS A 619 -5.19 -24.96 -13.16
C HIS A 619 -5.73 -23.71 -12.44
N LEU A 620 -4.94 -23.17 -11.51
CA LEU A 620 -5.28 -21.95 -10.78
C LEU A 620 -4.56 -20.74 -11.39
N LEU A 621 -5.31 -19.76 -11.86
CA LEU A 621 -4.82 -18.41 -12.16
C LEU A 621 -5.22 -17.47 -11.01
N GLY A 622 -4.26 -17.07 -10.18
CA GLY A 622 -4.49 -16.21 -9.02
C GLY A 622 -3.59 -16.54 -7.84
N GLY A 623 -4.18 -16.85 -6.68
CA GLY A 623 -3.43 -17.10 -5.45
C GLY A 623 -4.18 -17.95 -4.40
N LEU A 624 -3.43 -18.52 -3.47
CA LEU A 624 -3.90 -19.34 -2.35
C LEU A 624 -3.45 -18.71 -1.04
N ILE A 625 -4.39 -18.38 -0.17
CA ILE A 625 -4.15 -17.82 1.16
C ILE A 625 -4.84 -18.71 2.19
N GLU A 626 -4.08 -19.29 3.10
CA GLU A 626 -4.61 -20.32 3.99
C GLU A 626 -3.96 -20.33 5.37
N ASN A 627 -4.72 -20.78 6.38
CA ASN A 627 -4.21 -20.91 7.73
C ASN A 627 -3.31 -22.15 7.85
N TYR A 628 -3.80 -23.30 7.41
CA TYR A 628 -3.02 -24.53 7.25
C TYR A 628 -2.97 -24.90 5.77
N TYR A 629 -1.86 -25.47 5.33
CA TYR A 629 -1.65 -25.84 3.94
C TYR A 629 -2.59 -26.98 3.53
N GLY A 630 -3.53 -26.73 2.63
CA GLY A 630 -4.49 -27.74 2.21
C GLY A 630 -3.91 -28.78 1.26
N ALA A 631 -4.31 -30.03 1.47
CA ALA A 631 -3.94 -31.14 0.59
C ALA A 631 -4.71 -31.06 -0.74
N PHE A 632 -3.99 -31.28 -1.85
CA PHE A 632 -4.59 -31.46 -3.19
C PHE A 632 -4.48 -32.92 -3.65
N GLY A 633 -3.65 -33.75 -2.98
CA GLY A 633 -3.52 -35.18 -3.19
C GLY A 633 -2.49 -35.82 -2.24
N SER A 634 -2.46 -37.15 -2.20
CA SER A 634 -1.39 -37.95 -1.58
C SER A 634 -0.36 -38.39 -2.61
N ALA A 635 0.84 -38.78 -2.17
CA ALA A 635 1.89 -39.32 -3.05
C ALA A 635 1.46 -40.58 -3.83
N ASP A 636 0.34 -41.22 -3.42
CA ASP A 636 -0.17 -42.48 -3.95
C ASP A 636 -1.16 -42.32 -5.12
N GLY A 637 -1.29 -41.12 -5.71
CA GLY A 637 -1.81 -40.94 -7.07
C GLY A 637 -3.34 -40.97 -7.28
N GLY A 638 -4.15 -40.61 -6.26
CA GLY A 638 -5.62 -40.66 -6.35
C GLY A 638 -6.36 -39.33 -6.56
N VAL A 639 -5.68 -38.20 -6.77
CA VAL A 639 -6.29 -36.85 -6.69
C VAL A 639 -5.61 -35.86 -7.66
N TYR A 640 -6.15 -34.64 -7.79
CA TYR A 640 -5.61 -33.59 -8.65
C TYR A 640 -4.16 -33.20 -8.33
N GLY A 641 -3.36 -33.01 -9.38
CA GLY A 641 -2.12 -32.25 -9.29
C GLY A 641 -2.37 -30.74 -9.26
N ARG A 642 -1.31 -29.94 -9.34
CA ARG A 642 -1.37 -28.47 -9.18
C ARG A 642 -0.64 -27.77 -10.30
N ASN A 643 -1.31 -26.81 -10.91
CA ASN A 643 -0.69 -25.84 -11.80
C ASN A 643 -1.12 -24.43 -11.41
N LEU A 644 -0.18 -23.65 -10.88
CA LEU A 644 -0.48 -22.38 -10.23
C LEU A 644 0.23 -21.26 -10.99
N VAL A 645 -0.55 -20.41 -11.67
CA VAL A 645 -0.07 -19.20 -12.35
C VAL A 645 -0.49 -17.98 -11.56
N TYR A 646 0.44 -17.08 -11.29
CA TYR A 646 0.15 -15.84 -10.58
C TYR A 646 -0.48 -14.81 -11.51
N ASP A 647 -1.44 -14.03 -11.00
CA ASP A 647 -1.97 -12.85 -11.67
C ASP A 647 -1.13 -11.62 -11.29
N PRO A 648 -0.21 -11.14 -12.15
CA PRO A 648 0.72 -10.07 -11.80
C PRO A 648 0.05 -8.74 -11.50
N ARG A 649 -1.20 -8.54 -11.94
CA ARG A 649 -1.98 -7.33 -11.62
C ARG A 649 -2.13 -7.16 -10.11
N MET A 650 -2.12 -8.25 -9.33
CA MET A 650 -2.27 -8.20 -7.88
C MET A 650 -1.06 -7.61 -7.16
N ASN A 651 0.08 -7.51 -7.83
CA ASN A 651 1.26 -6.81 -7.33
C ASN A 651 1.22 -5.30 -7.64
N GLU A 652 0.32 -4.86 -8.54
CA GLU A 652 0.18 -3.49 -9.03
C GLU A 652 -1.04 -2.78 -8.41
N ASP A 653 -1.31 -3.01 -7.13
CA ASP A 653 -2.40 -2.33 -6.39
C ASP A 653 -3.82 -2.67 -6.94
N ILE A 654 -4.01 -3.83 -7.55
CA ILE A 654 -5.33 -4.33 -7.98
C ILE A 654 -5.74 -5.51 -7.10
N ALA A 655 -6.95 -5.48 -6.54
CA ALA A 655 -7.51 -6.57 -5.75
C ALA A 655 -8.98 -6.79 -6.07
N PRO A 656 -9.54 -7.99 -5.82
CA PRO A 656 -10.98 -8.18 -5.80
C PRO A 656 -11.65 -7.18 -4.82
N PRO A 657 -12.88 -6.71 -5.10
CA PRO A 657 -13.54 -5.69 -4.26
C PRO A 657 -13.70 -6.19 -2.82
N SER A 658 -13.33 -5.37 -1.85
CA SER A 658 -13.34 -5.68 -0.41
C SER A 658 -12.63 -6.99 -0.06
N PHE A 659 -11.65 -7.43 -0.85
CA PHE A 659 -10.84 -8.60 -0.50
C PHE A 659 -10.10 -8.35 0.81
N PRO A 660 -9.92 -9.36 1.67
CA PRO A 660 -9.28 -9.16 2.95
C PRO A 660 -7.87 -8.57 2.80
N VAL A 661 -7.55 -7.65 3.70
CA VAL A 661 -6.28 -6.94 3.74
C VAL A 661 -5.49 -7.32 4.99
N GLN A 662 -4.18 -7.12 4.93
CA GLN A 662 -3.31 -7.26 6.09
C GLN A 662 -3.72 -6.26 7.18
N ARG A 663 -3.53 -6.66 8.43
CA ARG A 663 -3.91 -5.84 9.59
C ARG A 663 -3.05 -4.58 9.75
N VAL A 664 -1.77 -4.67 9.39
CA VAL A 664 -0.82 -3.57 9.56
C VAL A 664 -1.06 -2.50 8.50
N TRP A 665 -1.21 -1.25 8.94
CA TRP A 665 -1.25 -0.10 8.05
C TRP A 665 0.17 0.29 7.64
N THR A 666 0.39 0.40 6.34
CA THR A 666 1.56 1.06 5.78
C THR A 666 1.26 2.55 5.70
N ILE A 667 2.10 3.35 6.33
CA ILE A 667 2.07 4.80 6.20
C ILE A 667 3.48 5.31 5.90
N GLY A 668 3.62 6.21 4.93
CA GLY A 668 4.93 6.73 4.57
C GLY A 668 4.89 7.95 3.67
N LEU A 669 5.91 8.80 3.82
CA LEU A 669 6.09 10.00 3.02
C LEU A 669 6.72 9.64 1.66
N ARG A 670 6.08 10.09 0.58
CA ARG A 670 6.50 9.81 -0.79
C ARG A 670 6.41 11.04 -1.69
N THR A 671 7.09 10.95 -2.83
CA THR A 671 6.95 11.89 -3.96
C THR A 671 6.87 11.09 -5.25
N THR A 672 6.37 11.71 -6.31
CA THR A 672 6.41 11.14 -7.65
C THR A 672 7.68 11.63 -8.36
N LYS A 673 8.42 10.73 -9.00
CA LYS A 673 9.54 11.06 -9.90
C LYS A 673 9.36 10.37 -11.24
N THR A 674 9.75 11.04 -12.31
CA THR A 674 9.79 10.43 -13.64
C THR A 674 11.09 9.63 -13.79
N VAL A 675 10.97 8.31 -13.93
CA VAL A 675 12.09 7.40 -14.23
C VAL A 675 11.79 6.74 -15.57
N ASN A 676 12.68 6.90 -16.56
CA ASN A 676 12.50 6.36 -17.92
C ASN A 676 11.16 6.75 -18.58
N GLY A 677 10.68 7.98 -18.35
CA GLY A 677 9.39 8.46 -18.88
C GLY A 677 8.15 7.94 -18.16
N GLN A 678 8.30 7.12 -17.11
CA GLN A 678 7.21 6.66 -16.26
C GLN A 678 7.23 7.35 -14.90
N SER A 679 6.06 7.73 -14.40
CA SER A 679 5.89 8.29 -13.06
C SER A 679 5.95 7.18 -12.01
N VAL A 680 7.00 7.18 -11.19
CA VAL A 680 7.23 6.20 -10.12
C VAL A 680 7.10 6.89 -8.76
N SER A 681 6.42 6.23 -7.83
CA SER A 681 6.35 6.66 -6.44
C SER A 681 7.63 6.26 -5.70
N VAL A 682 8.30 7.21 -5.05
CA VAL A 682 9.53 6.98 -4.29
C VAL A 682 9.39 7.48 -2.86
N ASN A 683 10.01 6.77 -1.90
CA ASN A 683 10.08 7.21 -0.51
C ASN A 683 10.92 8.49 -0.38
N VAL A 684 10.57 9.32 0.61
CA VAL A 684 11.25 10.60 0.87
C VAL A 684 11.75 10.64 2.30
N ASP A 685 13.06 10.68 2.46
CA ASP A 685 13.67 10.74 3.80
C ASP A 685 13.53 12.13 4.43
N ARG A 686 13.58 13.20 3.63
CA ARG A 686 13.51 14.59 4.10
C ARG A 686 12.83 15.53 3.10
N LEU A 687 12.00 16.42 3.63
CA LEU A 687 11.49 17.62 2.94
C LEU A 687 12.59 18.69 2.94
N ARG A 688 12.91 19.24 1.76
CA ARG A 688 13.98 20.23 1.62
C ARG A 688 13.58 21.42 0.77
N LEU A 689 14.17 22.55 1.11
CA LEU A 689 14.26 23.73 0.28
C LEU A 689 15.62 23.72 -0.46
N ARG A 690 15.61 24.06 -1.75
CA ARG A 690 16.79 24.15 -2.61
C ARG A 690 17.25 25.61 -2.70
N GLY A 691 18.52 25.83 -2.39
CA GLY A 691 19.15 27.15 -2.32
C GLY A 691 19.52 27.73 -3.67
N ASP A 692 18.54 28.23 -4.42
CA ASP A 692 18.78 29.29 -5.40
C ASP A 692 18.55 30.63 -4.69
N VAL A 693 19.57 31.11 -3.97
CA VAL A 693 19.47 32.36 -3.20
C VAL A 693 19.44 33.54 -4.16
N VAL A 694 18.28 34.18 -4.31
CA VAL A 694 18.19 35.51 -4.92
C VAL A 694 18.17 36.53 -3.77
N SER A 695 19.27 37.26 -3.59
CA SER A 695 19.36 38.35 -2.62
C SER A 695 18.92 39.66 -3.26
N VAL A 696 17.90 40.32 -2.70
CA VAL A 696 17.50 41.67 -3.11
C VAL A 696 17.77 42.61 -1.93
N SER A 697 18.67 43.58 -2.13
CA SER A 697 18.95 44.64 -1.16
C SER A 697 18.10 45.87 -1.44
N SER A 698 17.32 46.32 -0.46
CA SER A 698 16.66 47.62 -0.51
C SER A 698 17.19 48.50 0.62
N THR A 699 17.99 49.51 0.29
CA THR A 699 18.27 50.63 1.18
C THR A 699 17.08 51.58 1.14
N ALA A 700 16.45 51.84 2.27
CA ALA A 700 15.43 52.89 2.37
C ALA A 700 16.09 54.23 2.03
N ALA A 701 15.60 54.91 0.98
CA ALA A 701 16.03 56.25 0.67
C ALA A 701 15.59 57.18 1.80
N ILE A 702 16.56 57.65 2.60
CA ILE A 702 16.33 58.67 3.62
C ILE A 702 15.80 59.91 2.89
N GLY A 703 14.62 60.36 3.31
CA GLY A 703 13.94 61.50 2.75
C GLY A 703 14.82 62.75 2.76
N SER A 704 14.85 63.41 1.61
CA SER A 704 15.26 64.81 1.52
C SER A 704 14.42 65.65 2.49
N LEU A 705 15.07 66.22 3.50
CA LEU A 705 14.57 67.37 4.25
C LEU A 705 15.40 68.60 3.84
N PRO A 706 14.78 69.80 3.84
CA PRO A 706 15.11 70.94 2.96
C PRO A 706 16.48 71.57 3.15
#